data_AF-A0A2R5L5F9-F1
#
_entry.id   AF-A0A2R5L5F9-F1
#
_cell.length_a   1.000
_cell.length_b   1.000
_cell.length_c   1.000
_cell.angle_alpha   90.00
_cell.angle_beta   90.00
_cell.angle_gamma   90.00
#
_symmetry.space_group_name_H-M   'P 1'
#
loop_
_entity.id
_entity.type
_entity.pdbx_description
1 polymer ?
#
loop_
_entity_poly.entity_id
_entity_poly.type
_entity_poly.pdbx_seq_one_letter_code
_entity_poly.pdbx_strand_id
1 'polypeptide(L)'
;ARDSLTEAIKKNCFGRATQQANALLALSALLVTVSEYHSGLDIALKQSAADDTTHIPPSEWTKAVLDLIISCIDSDYGHALKMFDWIFKSSTKSTSGGSTLLRSCASVSASWVVPYLHQKDPKLVPSLLEKLMNQLALESSKPAQLLLGIGLGFFIQATSREGLLESTRESGGTKGLVKYIVKNLMSSCFDNGDTEPKAGDLLCLTLCLSGLSQSRDEEMRNLVLVACAKFCEVLHAMDSRMCSFEVHCVCTAVLICNAASTLLTMDNVEELLLWFEKRRQENAQCVGTSVSLGILVCMLQEMNHPKAEILYRSLHSHWISILGSESQPTLSRLAAIKGLCIMSSGGRLLLMVNAKEQSSERGLKEVFDLLLNMMKVSKDTGLLSCTAWLLGELHIVNSGQSQNTSSVPSSYAYLGEQSILWPLTNFVATSIKSGSMNVHLQACIKALKHEFPRALPPFNWTALLTPLMTADDAPALPPLVISVALQNSSSSASMCAFLTTCVSEPLLHSLTPECVNMLLSSIPVVAKVVPPANLKPFLKLVTIRGKASTTDMEAIVKGMIKVLNIADLPSATTSLVNAAIVEIFGKAQQLFSACLESGLMSVLCECFLLLSEMCQDGILDSLTNIPMVIYLHTRLCVKGRRPINATCNPFKAACSIPQGERLDILKLLLRCLEFDDGENCTQEVIRWFVDCLMMVKETAEQTAPNILFLQYQLQLVSLVATALSRLYIQHNLIHHHDLPSTLLLLLPKALVSLLSSPKWNGIVQVVFDWLLHLLDKPRLHDLKPQLLGCICNLRSTEEYKSSMWVQSVSHITQ
;
A
#
# COMPACT_ATOMS: atom_id res chain seq x y z
N ALA A 1 16.82 9.12 -15.55
CA ALA A 1 16.46 10.47 -15.06
C ALA A 1 17.59 11.12 -14.26
N ARG A 2 18.04 10.55 -13.12
CA ARG A 2 19.17 11.03 -12.31
C ARG A 2 20.42 11.37 -13.15
N ASP A 3 20.87 10.43 -13.98
CA ASP A 3 22.08 10.62 -14.78
C ASP A 3 21.92 11.71 -15.84
N SER A 4 20.76 11.77 -16.50
CA SER A 4 20.42 12.82 -17.46
C SER A 4 20.40 14.21 -16.81
N LEU A 5 19.87 14.32 -15.58
CA LEU A 5 19.89 15.57 -14.82
C LEU A 5 21.32 15.93 -14.37
N THR A 6 22.10 14.94 -13.94
CA THR A 6 23.51 15.14 -13.56
C THR A 6 24.34 15.66 -14.74
N GLU A 7 24.16 15.09 -15.93
CA GLU A 7 24.82 15.56 -17.16
C GLU A 7 24.29 16.93 -17.61
N ALA A 8 23.00 17.23 -17.43
CA ALA A 8 22.45 18.56 -17.70
C ALA A 8 23.07 19.62 -16.77
N ILE A 9 23.21 19.33 -15.47
CA ILE A 9 23.88 20.23 -14.51
C ILE A 9 25.33 20.45 -14.93
N LYS A 10 26.06 19.38 -15.23
CA LYS A 10 27.45 19.43 -15.70
C LYS A 10 27.60 20.27 -16.97
N LYS A 11 26.77 20.02 -18.00
CA LYS A 11 26.80 20.76 -19.27
C LYS A 11 26.58 22.26 -19.08
N ASN A 12 25.67 22.65 -18.18
CA ASN A 12 25.32 24.05 -17.95
C ASN A 12 26.35 24.80 -17.10
N CYS A 13 27.00 24.10 -16.15
CA CYS A 13 27.89 24.71 -15.17
C CYS A 13 29.40 24.57 -15.50
N PHE A 14 29.76 23.74 -16.49
CA PHE A 14 31.16 23.53 -16.86
C PHE A 14 31.87 24.83 -17.25
N GLY A 15 32.99 25.12 -16.58
CA GLY A 15 33.85 26.28 -16.89
C GLY A 15 33.37 27.63 -16.33
N ARG A 16 32.32 27.68 -15.51
CA ARG A 16 31.76 28.93 -14.96
C ARG A 16 31.84 28.97 -13.43
N ALA A 17 32.75 29.78 -12.88
CA ALA A 17 33.02 29.87 -11.45
C ALA A 17 31.79 30.26 -10.59
N THR A 18 30.93 31.17 -11.08
CA THR A 18 29.71 31.59 -10.37
C THR A 18 28.63 30.52 -10.33
N GLN A 19 28.71 29.49 -11.18
CA GLN A 19 27.72 28.42 -11.28
C GLN A 19 28.14 27.14 -10.55
N GLN A 20 29.36 27.09 -10.00
CA GLN A 20 29.85 25.96 -9.20
C GLN A 20 29.04 25.76 -7.93
N ALA A 21 28.77 26.85 -7.21
CA ALA A 21 27.96 26.81 -5.99
C ALA A 21 26.51 26.36 -6.27
N ASN A 22 25.92 26.85 -7.36
CA ASN A 22 24.59 26.42 -7.80
C ASN A 22 24.57 24.96 -8.25
N ALA A 23 25.63 24.49 -8.92
CA ALA A 23 25.78 23.09 -9.30
C ALA A 23 25.84 22.18 -8.06
N LEU A 24 26.57 22.60 -7.03
CA LEU A 24 26.64 21.87 -5.76
C LEU A 24 25.25 21.76 -5.11
N LEU A 25 24.54 22.88 -4.93
CA LEU A 25 23.19 22.88 -4.36
C LEU A 25 22.21 22.01 -5.17
N ALA A 26 22.28 22.08 -6.50
CA ALA A 26 21.44 21.27 -7.39
C ALA A 26 21.75 19.76 -7.27
N LEU A 27 23.03 19.39 -7.19
CA LEU A 27 23.45 18.00 -6.97
C LEU A 27 23.05 17.50 -5.58
N SER A 28 23.15 18.34 -4.55
CA SER A 28 22.73 18.02 -3.18
C SER A 28 21.21 17.86 -3.07
N ALA A 29 20.42 18.70 -3.75
CA ALA A 29 18.97 18.53 -3.83
C ALA A 29 18.59 17.25 -4.61
N LEU A 30 19.30 16.96 -5.70
CA LEU A 30 19.13 15.70 -6.44
C LEU A 30 19.51 14.49 -5.58
N LEU A 31 20.53 14.60 -4.73
CA LEU A 31 20.93 13.57 -3.79
C LEU A 31 19.82 13.24 -2.79
N VAL A 32 19.22 14.26 -2.17
CA VAL A 32 18.13 14.09 -1.21
C VAL A 32 16.93 13.42 -1.87
N THR A 33 16.48 13.95 -3.01
CA THR A 33 15.32 13.40 -3.74
C THR A 33 15.54 11.97 -4.25
N VAL A 34 16.74 11.66 -4.76
CA VAL A 34 17.10 10.29 -5.17
C VAL A 34 17.16 9.36 -3.96
N SER A 35 17.66 9.84 -2.82
CA SER A 35 17.75 9.04 -1.58
C SER A 35 16.38 8.75 -0.99
N GLU A 36 15.47 9.72 -0.98
CA GLU A 36 14.07 9.55 -0.57
C GLU A 36 13.32 8.58 -1.50
N TYR A 37 13.49 8.72 -2.81
CA TYR A 37 12.92 7.78 -3.76
C TYR A 37 13.48 6.38 -3.56
N HIS A 38 14.81 6.25 -3.40
CA HIS A 38 15.46 4.97 -3.21
C HIS A 38 15.08 4.31 -1.89
N SER A 39 14.91 5.07 -0.80
CA SER A 39 14.47 4.52 0.49
C SER A 39 13.06 3.92 0.39
N GLY A 40 12.18 4.54 -0.41
CA GLY A 40 10.81 4.09 -0.70
C GLY A 40 10.67 2.88 -1.65
N LEU A 41 11.76 2.39 -2.27
CA LEU A 41 11.72 1.20 -3.13
C LEU A 41 11.71 -0.10 -2.32
N ASP A 42 11.03 -1.13 -2.84
CA ASP A 42 11.07 -2.50 -2.31
C ASP A 42 12.43 -3.18 -2.58
N ILE A 43 12.77 -4.21 -1.80
CA ILE A 43 14.07 -4.91 -1.80
C ILE A 43 14.39 -5.49 -3.19
N ALA A 44 13.39 -6.06 -3.89
CA ALA A 44 13.56 -6.61 -5.23
C ALA A 44 13.89 -5.52 -6.27
N LEU A 45 13.27 -4.34 -6.17
CA LEU A 45 13.54 -3.19 -7.05
C LEU A 45 14.89 -2.54 -6.75
N LYS A 46 15.30 -2.51 -5.47
CA LYS A 46 16.64 -2.06 -5.06
C LYS A 46 17.73 -2.96 -5.62
N GLN A 47 17.52 -4.28 -5.63
CA GLN A 47 18.44 -5.26 -6.22
C GLN A 47 18.49 -5.12 -7.75
N SER A 48 17.33 -5.03 -8.41
CA SER A 48 17.28 -4.79 -9.86
C SER A 48 17.95 -3.47 -10.28
N ALA A 49 17.89 -2.42 -9.47
CA ALA A 49 18.56 -1.15 -9.74
C ALA A 49 20.08 -1.18 -9.45
N ALA A 50 20.55 -2.16 -8.67
CA ALA A 50 21.97 -2.39 -8.42
C ALA A 50 22.62 -3.29 -9.49
N ASP A 51 21.83 -4.19 -10.08
CA ASP A 51 22.27 -5.15 -11.11
C ASP A 51 22.27 -4.56 -12.53
N ASP A 52 21.70 -3.37 -12.73
CA ASP A 52 21.70 -2.67 -14.03
C ASP A 52 23.10 -2.09 -14.34
N THR A 53 23.78 -2.68 -15.31
CA THR A 53 25.13 -2.31 -15.74
C THR A 53 25.19 -1.08 -16.65
N THR A 54 24.04 -0.57 -17.10
CA THR A 54 23.98 0.57 -18.04
C THR A 54 24.15 1.93 -17.35
N HIS A 55 23.97 1.98 -16.03
CA HIS A 55 23.97 3.20 -15.23
C HIS A 55 24.91 3.08 -14.03
N ILE A 56 25.37 4.23 -13.50
CA ILE A 56 26.19 4.24 -12.28
C ILE A 56 25.32 3.72 -11.12
N PRO A 57 25.79 2.78 -10.29
CA PRO A 57 24.98 2.25 -9.20
C PRO A 57 24.59 3.39 -8.23
N PRO A 58 23.33 3.43 -7.74
CA PRO A 58 22.83 4.48 -6.86
C PRO A 58 23.70 4.73 -5.62
N SER A 59 24.27 3.68 -5.04
CA SER A 59 25.15 3.76 -3.87
C SER A 59 26.46 4.50 -4.16
N GLU A 60 27.12 4.23 -5.28
CA GLU A 60 28.38 4.88 -5.65
C GLU A 60 28.19 6.34 -6.04
N TRP A 61 27.13 6.65 -6.80
CA TRP A 61 26.80 8.03 -7.14
C TRP A 61 26.50 8.87 -5.89
N THR A 62 25.71 8.32 -4.97
CA THR A 62 25.35 8.97 -3.69
C THR A 62 26.61 9.24 -2.86
N LYS A 63 27.52 8.25 -2.76
CA LYS A 63 28.81 8.41 -2.09
C LYS A 63 29.67 9.50 -2.76
N ALA A 64 29.73 9.53 -4.08
CA ALA A 64 30.52 10.52 -4.81
C ALA A 64 30.02 11.96 -4.59
N VAL A 65 28.71 12.19 -4.47
CA VAL A 65 28.14 13.51 -4.15
C VAL A 65 28.41 13.88 -2.68
N LEU A 66 28.37 12.92 -1.76
CA LEU A 66 28.75 13.13 -0.35
C LEU A 66 30.21 13.52 -0.21
N ASP A 67 31.10 12.78 -0.84
CA ASP A 67 32.55 13.05 -0.83
C ASP A 67 32.84 14.45 -1.43
N LEU A 68 32.06 14.88 -2.43
CA LEU A 68 32.09 16.24 -2.97
C LEU A 68 31.68 17.30 -1.94
N ILE A 69 30.58 17.11 -1.20
CA ILE A 69 30.14 18.05 -0.16
C ILE A 69 31.19 18.13 0.96
N ILE A 70 31.67 16.97 1.42
CA ILE A 70 32.66 16.88 2.50
C ILE A 70 33.97 17.53 2.08
N SER A 71 34.49 17.25 0.89
CA SER A 71 35.73 17.89 0.40
C SER A 71 35.63 19.41 0.20
N CYS A 72 34.43 19.93 -0.07
CA CYS A 72 34.22 21.39 -0.09
C CYS A 72 34.30 22.00 1.32
N ILE A 73 33.90 21.26 2.36
CA ILE A 73 33.95 21.71 3.76
C ILE A 73 35.33 21.44 4.36
N ASP A 74 35.95 20.32 4.01
CA ASP A 74 37.20 19.85 4.55
C ASP A 74 38.24 19.70 3.44
N SER A 75 39.18 20.65 3.39
CA SER A 75 40.27 20.61 2.41
C SER A 75 41.21 19.41 2.61
N ASP A 76 41.24 18.82 3.81
CA ASP A 76 42.13 17.71 4.16
C ASP A 76 41.51 16.34 3.83
N TYR A 77 40.28 16.33 3.29
CA TYR A 77 39.56 15.11 2.94
C TYR A 77 40.08 14.48 1.63
N GLY A 78 41.00 13.52 1.76
CA GLY A 78 41.72 12.87 0.66
C GLY A 78 40.99 11.73 -0.07
N HIS A 79 39.75 11.92 -0.52
CA HIS A 79 39.09 10.96 -1.44
C HIS A 79 39.08 11.45 -2.89
N ALA A 80 39.32 10.53 -3.83
CA ALA A 80 39.48 10.83 -5.24
C ALA A 80 38.14 11.24 -5.89
N LEU A 81 37.95 12.54 -6.14
CA LEU A 81 36.76 13.18 -6.70
C LEU A 81 36.50 12.88 -8.20
N LYS A 82 36.93 11.72 -8.70
CA LYS A 82 37.00 11.38 -10.15
C LYS A 82 35.70 11.65 -10.93
N MET A 83 34.53 11.53 -10.29
CA MET A 83 33.23 11.75 -10.94
C MET A 83 32.85 13.25 -11.07
N PHE A 84 33.25 14.09 -10.12
CA PHE A 84 32.83 15.49 -10.01
C PHE A 84 33.98 16.51 -10.06
N ASP A 85 35.20 16.08 -10.42
CA ASP A 85 36.39 16.93 -10.60
C ASP A 85 36.14 18.19 -11.44
N TRP A 86 35.20 18.13 -12.40
CA TRP A 86 34.83 19.24 -13.25
C TRP A 86 34.32 20.47 -12.49
N ILE A 87 33.81 20.30 -11.27
CA ILE A 87 33.39 21.41 -10.40
C ILE A 87 34.60 22.25 -10.00
N PHE A 88 35.77 21.66 -9.80
CA PHE A 88 36.98 22.37 -9.37
C PHE A 88 37.88 22.86 -10.52
N LYS A 89 37.68 22.38 -11.75
CA LYS A 89 38.57 22.62 -12.90
C LYS A 89 38.70 24.08 -13.37
N SER A 90 37.85 25.02 -12.93
CA SER A 90 38.04 26.47 -13.21
C SER A 90 38.72 27.25 -12.07
N SER A 91 39.06 26.61 -10.96
CA SER A 91 39.60 27.25 -9.74
C SER A 91 41.15 27.25 -9.67
N THR A 92 41.84 26.90 -10.75
CA THR A 92 43.32 26.78 -10.79
C THR A 92 44.07 28.10 -10.58
N LYS A 93 43.37 29.24 -10.49
CA LYS A 93 43.92 30.45 -9.89
C LYS A 93 43.47 30.53 -8.44
N SER A 94 44.33 30.03 -7.56
CA SER A 94 44.30 30.25 -6.12
C SER A 94 43.91 31.70 -5.80
N THR A 95 43.08 31.90 -4.77
CA THR A 95 42.73 33.19 -4.11
C THR A 95 41.58 34.06 -4.65
N SER A 96 40.48 33.52 -5.18
CA SER A 96 39.30 34.37 -5.46
C SER A 96 37.97 33.79 -4.97
N GLY A 97 37.03 34.65 -4.57
CA GLY A 97 35.82 34.36 -3.76
C GLY A 97 34.81 33.34 -4.30
N GLY A 98 35.06 32.72 -5.47
CA GLY A 98 34.31 31.55 -5.95
C GLY A 98 34.52 30.31 -5.07
N SER A 99 35.71 30.15 -4.48
CA SER A 99 35.96 29.07 -3.51
C SER A 99 35.19 29.31 -2.21
N THR A 100 35.14 30.54 -1.70
CA THR A 100 34.39 30.88 -0.48
C THR A 100 32.90 30.63 -0.64
N LEU A 101 32.29 31.09 -1.75
CA LEU A 101 30.86 30.84 -2.01
C LEU A 101 30.56 29.34 -2.14
N LEU A 102 31.43 28.57 -2.79
CA LEU A 102 31.29 27.12 -2.89
C LEU A 102 31.32 26.45 -1.50
N ARG A 103 32.24 26.84 -0.61
CA ARG A 103 32.27 26.35 0.79
C ARG A 103 31.01 26.72 1.55
N SER A 104 30.54 27.96 1.42
CA SER A 104 29.31 28.42 2.07
C SER A 104 28.03 27.73 1.55
N CYS A 105 28.00 27.32 0.27
CA CYS A 105 26.89 26.50 -0.24
C CYS A 105 27.03 25.03 0.17
N ALA A 106 28.27 24.55 0.35
CA ALA A 106 28.53 23.21 0.90
C ALA A 106 28.04 23.09 2.34
N SER A 107 28.22 24.11 3.19
CA SER A 107 27.70 24.10 4.56
C SER A 107 26.17 23.99 4.60
N VAL A 108 25.46 24.73 3.74
CA VAL A 108 24.00 24.62 3.60
C VAL A 108 23.62 23.22 3.11
N SER A 109 24.32 22.71 2.09
CA SER A 109 24.07 21.38 1.54
C SER A 109 24.29 20.26 2.56
N ALA A 110 25.30 20.39 3.42
CA ALA A 110 25.59 19.42 4.47
C ALA A 110 24.42 19.25 5.45
N SER A 111 23.68 20.33 5.74
CA SER A 111 22.49 20.28 6.60
C SER A 111 21.39 19.37 6.03
N TRP A 112 21.24 19.30 4.71
CA TRP A 112 20.23 18.47 4.05
C TRP A 112 20.57 16.99 4.07
N VAL A 113 21.85 16.65 4.23
CA VAL A 113 22.35 15.28 4.09
C VAL A 113 22.62 14.64 5.46
N VAL A 114 22.42 15.37 6.57
CA VAL A 114 22.51 14.85 7.94
C VAL A 114 21.72 13.55 8.17
N PRO A 115 20.46 13.39 7.70
CA PRO A 115 19.71 12.14 7.88
C PRO A 115 20.41 10.93 7.23
N TYR A 116 21.06 11.15 6.09
CA TYR A 116 21.81 10.10 5.39
C TYR A 116 23.13 9.78 6.09
N LEU A 117 23.86 10.81 6.54
CA LEU A 117 25.09 10.64 7.32
C LEU A 117 24.81 9.87 8.62
N HIS A 118 23.70 10.16 9.29
CA HIS A 118 23.28 9.43 10.50
C HIS A 118 23.13 7.92 10.24
N GLN A 119 22.51 7.54 9.11
CA GLN A 119 22.27 6.13 8.77
C GLN A 119 23.53 5.38 8.30
N LYS A 120 24.46 6.07 7.62
CA LYS A 120 25.62 5.42 6.96
C LYS A 120 26.92 5.55 7.75
N ASP A 121 27.23 6.75 8.25
CA ASP A 121 28.46 7.03 9.00
C ASP A 121 28.24 8.13 10.05
N PRO A 122 27.71 7.77 11.23
CA PRO A 122 27.40 8.75 12.28
C PRO A 122 28.64 9.43 12.88
N LYS A 123 29.85 8.91 12.63
CA LYS A 123 31.10 9.47 13.17
C LYS A 123 31.55 10.73 12.45
N LEU A 124 31.12 10.92 11.20
CA LEU A 124 31.46 12.11 10.40
C LEU A 124 30.69 13.36 10.85
N VAL A 125 29.52 13.20 11.45
CA VAL A 125 28.66 14.31 11.91
C VAL A 125 29.37 15.26 12.90
N PRO A 126 29.97 14.78 14.01
CA PRO A 126 30.68 15.67 14.94
C PRO A 126 31.92 16.33 14.32
N SER A 127 32.68 15.62 13.46
CA SER A 127 33.85 16.18 12.78
C SER A 127 33.47 17.31 11.82
N LEU A 128 32.39 17.15 11.06
CA LEU A 128 31.86 18.19 10.18
C LEU A 128 31.35 19.38 10.98
N LEU A 129 30.67 19.15 12.10
CA LEU A 129 30.16 20.20 12.97
C LEU A 129 31.29 21.10 13.51
N GLU A 130 32.41 20.50 13.93
CA GLU A 130 33.59 21.23 14.40
C GLU A 130 34.23 22.06 13.27
N LYS A 131 34.34 21.49 12.07
CA LYS A 131 34.90 22.19 10.89
C LYS A 131 34.04 23.39 10.48
N LEU A 132 32.72 23.24 10.48
CA LEU A 132 31.79 24.32 10.17
C LEU A 132 31.88 25.47 11.20
N MET A 133 32.02 25.14 12.48
CA MET A 133 32.23 26.13 13.54
C MET A 133 33.52 26.93 13.30
N ASN A 134 34.63 26.24 13.04
CA ASN A 134 35.93 26.89 12.81
C ASN A 134 35.90 27.80 11.56
N GLN A 135 35.19 27.40 10.51
CA GLN A 135 35.02 28.20 9.30
C GLN A 135 34.22 29.48 9.54
N LEU A 136 33.15 29.41 10.33
CA LEU A 136 32.34 30.59 10.67
C LEU A 136 33.18 31.61 11.46
N ALA A 137 34.01 31.15 12.40
CA ALA A 137 34.86 32.01 13.22
C ALA A 137 35.92 32.77 12.39
N LEU A 138 36.47 32.13 11.35
CA LEU A 138 37.55 32.68 10.52
C LEU A 138 37.06 33.56 9.37
N GLU A 139 35.78 33.44 8.97
CA GLU A 139 35.28 34.13 7.79
C GLU A 139 35.04 35.63 8.07
N SER A 140 35.37 36.49 7.09
CA SER A 140 35.23 37.95 7.19
C SER A 140 34.20 38.54 6.24
N SER A 141 33.83 37.80 5.18
CA SER A 141 32.88 38.26 4.16
C SER A 141 31.43 38.14 4.64
N LYS A 142 30.66 39.24 4.60
CA LYS A 142 29.25 39.27 5.09
C LYS A 142 28.34 38.22 4.42
N PRO A 143 28.33 38.02 3.09
CA PRO A 143 27.50 36.99 2.45
C PRO A 143 27.94 35.57 2.78
N ALA A 144 29.25 35.34 2.94
CA ALA A 144 29.79 34.03 3.29
C ALA A 144 29.48 33.67 4.75
N GLN A 145 29.63 34.62 5.68
CA GLN A 145 29.21 34.47 7.07
C GLN A 145 27.72 34.15 7.19
N LEU A 146 26.87 34.82 6.40
CA LEU A 146 25.43 34.55 6.40
C LEU A 146 25.13 33.10 5.99
N LEU A 147 25.68 32.65 4.86
CA LEU A 147 25.45 31.30 4.34
C LEU A 147 26.08 30.20 5.22
N LEU A 148 27.27 30.45 5.77
CA LEU A 148 27.90 29.54 6.75
C LEU A 148 27.07 29.44 8.03
N GLY A 149 26.59 30.57 8.54
CA GLY A 149 25.71 30.63 9.70
C GLY A 149 24.37 29.91 9.48
N ILE A 150 23.75 30.09 8.31
CA ILE A 150 22.55 29.34 7.91
C ILE A 150 22.85 27.84 7.85
N GLY A 151 23.96 27.45 7.21
CA GLY A 151 24.36 26.06 7.09
C GLY A 151 24.60 25.38 8.44
N LEU A 152 25.36 26.01 9.34
CA LEU A 152 25.62 25.51 10.69
C LEU A 152 24.33 25.43 11.52
N GLY A 153 23.49 26.46 11.47
CA GLY A 153 22.20 26.50 12.15
C GLY A 153 21.27 25.37 11.71
N PHE A 154 21.10 25.17 10.40
CA PHE A 154 20.30 24.07 9.87
C PHE A 154 20.92 22.71 10.13
N PHE A 155 22.25 22.59 10.15
CA PHE A 155 22.92 21.33 10.49
C PHE A 155 22.61 20.91 11.94
N ILE A 156 22.64 21.84 12.88
CA ILE A 156 22.26 21.57 14.29
C ILE A 156 20.77 21.25 14.39
N GLN A 157 19.90 21.97 13.66
CA GLN A 157 18.47 21.67 13.62
C GLN A 157 18.20 20.27 13.06
N ALA A 158 18.84 19.88 11.97
CA ALA A 158 18.73 18.54 11.39
C ALA A 158 19.24 17.47 12.36
N THR A 159 20.37 17.73 13.04
CA THR A 159 20.92 16.84 14.07
C THR A 159 19.94 16.65 15.24
N SER A 160 19.26 17.71 15.66
CA SER A 160 18.22 17.65 16.70
C SER A 160 17.00 16.83 16.23
N ARG A 161 16.55 17.01 14.98
CA ARG A 161 15.41 16.28 14.40
C ARG A 161 15.67 14.78 14.26
N GLU A 162 16.88 14.39 13.91
CA GLU A 162 17.30 12.98 13.78
C GLU A 162 17.55 12.30 15.14
N GLY A 163 17.36 13.00 16.27
CA GLY A 163 17.54 12.41 17.62
C GLY A 163 19.01 12.15 18.01
N LEU A 164 19.98 12.66 17.25
CA LEU A 164 21.42 12.50 17.51
C LEU A 164 21.89 13.16 18.82
N LEU A 165 21.10 14.07 19.38
CA LEU A 165 21.36 14.71 20.67
C LEU A 165 20.95 13.84 21.87
N GLU A 166 20.18 12.75 21.64
CA GLU A 166 19.59 11.90 22.68
C GLU A 166 20.42 10.66 23.01
N SER A 167 21.40 10.28 22.18
CA SER A 167 22.21 9.07 22.39
C SER A 167 23.16 9.24 23.59
N THR A 168 22.78 8.66 24.73
CA THR A 168 23.42 8.76 26.05
C THR A 168 24.78 8.02 26.19
N ARG A 169 25.35 7.48 25.12
CA ARG A 169 26.49 6.54 25.25
C ARG A 169 27.88 7.17 25.35
N GLU A 170 28.06 8.45 25.02
CA GLU A 170 29.37 9.10 25.16
C GLU A 170 29.22 10.52 25.70
N SER A 171 29.65 10.74 26.94
CA SER A 171 29.67 12.02 27.66
C SER A 171 30.60 13.10 27.05
N GLY A 172 31.06 12.91 25.82
CA GLY A 172 31.88 13.85 25.04
C GLY A 172 31.53 13.95 23.55
N GLY A 173 30.40 13.39 23.10
CA GLY A 173 29.98 13.41 21.68
C GLY A 173 29.20 14.67 21.25
N THR A 174 28.53 14.60 20.10
CA THR A 174 27.80 15.70 19.40
C THR A 174 26.99 16.65 20.30
N LYS A 175 26.33 16.14 21.36
CA LYS A 175 25.61 16.95 22.36
C LYS A 175 26.51 17.99 23.06
N GLY A 176 27.71 17.58 23.49
CA GLY A 176 28.68 18.48 24.13
C GLY A 176 29.20 19.55 23.18
N LEU A 177 29.46 19.17 21.92
CA LEU A 177 29.91 20.09 20.88
C LEU A 177 28.83 21.13 20.52
N VAL A 178 27.56 20.72 20.37
CA VAL A 178 26.44 21.66 20.16
C VAL A 178 26.30 22.63 21.33
N LYS A 179 26.40 22.14 22.58
CA LYS A 179 26.37 23.00 23.77
C LYS A 179 27.53 24.01 23.78
N TYR A 180 28.73 23.58 23.40
CA TYR A 180 29.90 24.46 23.27
C TYR A 180 29.69 25.53 22.19
N ILE A 181 29.21 25.13 21.00
CA ILE A 181 28.94 26.05 19.87
C ILE A 181 27.94 27.12 20.28
N VAL A 182 26.80 26.73 20.87
CA VAL A 182 25.76 27.70 21.28
C VAL A 182 26.30 28.66 22.35
N LYS A 183 27.05 28.15 23.34
CA LYS A 183 27.68 29.02 24.36
C LYS A 183 28.69 30.00 23.75
N ASN A 184 29.55 29.53 22.86
CA ASN A 184 30.55 30.36 22.20
C ASN A 184 29.90 31.43 21.30
N LEU A 185 28.83 31.08 20.59
CA LEU A 185 28.04 32.02 19.80
C LEU A 185 27.32 33.05 20.68
N MET A 186 26.76 32.64 21.82
CA MET A 186 26.16 33.57 22.79
C MET A 186 27.18 34.58 23.32
N SER A 187 28.37 34.12 23.72
CA SER A 187 29.43 35.05 24.17
C SER A 187 29.90 35.97 23.06
N SER A 188 30.05 35.45 21.83
CA SER A 188 30.43 36.26 20.67
C SER A 188 29.39 37.32 20.32
N CYS A 189 28.09 37.00 20.46
CA CYS A 189 27.00 37.91 20.12
C CYS A 189 26.68 38.93 21.23
N PHE A 190 26.91 38.60 22.51
CA PHE A 190 26.40 39.39 23.63
C PHE A 190 27.46 39.94 24.60
N ASP A 191 28.64 39.33 24.73
CA ASP A 191 29.63 39.73 25.75
C ASP A 191 30.66 40.75 25.23
N ASN A 192 30.82 40.88 23.91
CA ASN A 192 31.77 41.82 23.30
C ASN A 192 31.18 43.23 23.17
N GLY A 193 31.30 44.04 24.23
CA GLY A 193 30.68 45.37 24.33
C GLY A 193 31.10 46.42 23.29
N ASP A 194 32.21 46.22 22.55
CA ASP A 194 32.75 47.21 21.61
C ASP A 194 32.49 46.89 20.12
N THR A 195 32.02 45.68 19.80
CA THR A 195 31.84 45.24 18.40
C THR A 195 30.39 44.86 18.11
N GLU A 196 29.78 45.47 17.09
CA GLU A 196 28.44 45.09 16.64
C GLU A 196 28.38 43.58 16.31
N PRO A 197 27.32 42.86 16.74
CA PRO A 197 27.19 41.44 16.45
C PRO A 197 27.08 41.23 14.94
N LYS A 198 27.84 40.27 14.42
CA LYS A 198 27.77 39.88 13.02
C LYS A 198 26.39 39.28 12.75
N ALA A 199 25.72 39.74 11.70
CA ALA A 199 24.39 39.26 11.31
C ALA A 199 24.35 37.72 11.06
N GLY A 200 25.44 37.15 10.54
CA GLY A 200 25.57 35.70 10.33
C GLY A 200 25.61 34.90 11.63
N ASP A 201 26.33 35.38 12.65
CA ASP A 201 26.44 34.71 13.95
C ASP A 201 25.11 34.78 14.72
N LEU A 202 24.44 35.93 14.67
CA LEU A 202 23.14 36.13 15.29
C LEU A 202 22.06 35.24 14.65
N LEU A 203 22.04 35.14 13.32
CA LEU A 203 21.14 34.25 12.59
C LEU A 203 21.46 32.77 12.89
N CYS A 204 22.75 32.41 12.90
CA CYS A 204 23.20 31.06 13.25
C CYS A 204 22.69 30.66 14.64
N LEU A 205 22.90 31.53 15.63
CA LEU A 205 22.46 31.31 17.01
C LEU A 205 20.93 31.11 17.07
N THR A 206 20.16 31.98 16.41
CA THR A 206 18.70 31.85 16.34
C THR A 206 18.25 30.53 15.72
N LEU A 207 18.86 30.10 14.61
CA LEU A 207 18.51 28.83 13.94
C LEU A 207 18.87 27.62 14.82
N CYS A 208 20.04 27.64 15.48
CA CYS A 208 20.45 26.60 16.42
C CYS A 208 19.41 26.46 17.54
N LEU A 209 19.08 27.56 18.21
CA LEU A 209 18.13 27.58 19.32
C LEU A 209 16.71 27.20 18.89
N SER A 210 16.29 27.58 17.67
CA SER A 210 14.99 27.20 17.10
C SER A 210 14.91 25.69 16.83
N GLY A 211 16.01 25.03 16.47
CA GLY A 211 16.06 23.58 16.37
C GLY A 211 16.05 22.89 17.74
N LEU A 212 16.74 23.47 18.72
CA LEU A 212 16.83 22.96 20.09
C LEU A 212 15.53 23.15 20.89
N SER A 213 14.66 24.09 20.53
CA SER A 213 13.35 24.25 21.20
C SER A 213 12.45 23.02 21.04
N GLN A 214 12.69 22.21 20.01
CA GLN A 214 11.99 20.95 19.73
C GLN A 214 12.68 19.73 20.36
N SER A 215 13.83 19.91 21.01
CA SER A 215 14.56 18.82 21.67
C SER A 215 13.83 18.33 22.93
N ARG A 216 13.92 17.02 23.20
CA ARG A 216 13.37 16.40 24.41
C ARG A 216 14.25 16.59 25.66
N ASP A 217 15.51 16.99 25.47
CA ASP A 217 16.49 17.13 26.54
C ASP A 217 16.28 18.43 27.36
N GLU A 218 16.10 18.28 28.67
CA GLU A 218 15.88 19.42 29.59
C GLU A 218 17.06 20.39 29.62
N GLU A 219 18.31 19.91 29.47
CA GLU A 219 19.49 20.79 29.45
C GLU A 219 19.47 21.75 28.25
N MET A 220 19.07 21.24 27.08
CA MET A 220 18.98 22.03 25.85
C MET A 220 17.78 23.00 25.90
N ARG A 221 16.65 22.57 26.46
CA ARG A 221 15.48 23.44 26.68
C ARG A 221 15.81 24.61 27.62
N ASN A 222 16.55 24.35 28.70
CA ASN A 222 17.02 25.40 29.61
C ASN A 222 17.97 26.38 28.93
N LEU A 223 18.87 25.89 28.06
CA LEU A 223 19.74 26.75 27.25
C LEU A 223 18.93 27.69 26.34
N VAL A 224 17.85 27.19 25.73
CA VAL A 224 16.95 28.01 24.89
C VAL A 224 16.23 29.08 25.71
N LEU A 225 15.73 28.75 26.91
CA LEU A 225 15.08 29.73 27.79
C LEU A 225 16.02 30.87 28.22
N VAL A 226 17.26 30.53 28.62
CA VAL A 226 18.29 31.52 28.98
C VAL A 226 18.62 32.42 27.79
N ALA A 227 18.75 31.83 26.59
CA ALA A 227 19.00 32.60 25.39
C ALA A 227 17.82 33.53 25.06
N CYS A 228 16.57 33.07 25.14
CA CYS A 228 15.38 33.90 24.90
C CYS A 228 15.37 35.14 25.79
N ALA A 229 15.65 34.98 27.09
CA ALA A 229 15.74 36.09 28.03
C ALA A 229 16.84 37.08 27.62
N LYS A 230 18.02 36.58 27.22
CA LYS A 230 19.14 37.42 26.80
C LYS A 230 18.87 38.18 25.49
N PHE A 231 18.21 37.54 24.51
CA PHE A 231 17.79 38.18 23.27
C PHE A 231 16.86 39.37 23.55
N CYS A 232 15.88 39.21 24.44
CA CYS A 232 14.98 40.30 24.85
C CYS A 232 15.71 41.41 25.62
N GLU A 233 16.55 41.06 26.60
CA GLU A 233 17.34 42.03 27.39
C GLU A 233 18.17 42.93 26.47
N VAL A 234 18.91 42.31 25.53
CA VAL A 234 19.74 43.03 24.56
C VAL A 234 18.88 43.85 23.60
N LEU A 235 17.76 43.30 23.10
CA LEU A 235 16.85 44.02 22.21
C LEU A 235 16.29 45.29 22.86
N HIS A 236 15.97 45.24 24.16
CA HIS A 236 15.46 46.41 24.89
C HIS A 236 16.53 47.48 25.13
N ALA A 237 17.81 47.09 25.25
CA ALA A 237 18.93 47.99 25.47
C ALA A 237 19.50 48.60 24.16
N MET A 238 19.25 47.97 23.01
CA MET A 238 19.79 48.41 21.72
C MET A 238 19.14 49.72 21.20
N ASP A 239 19.97 50.60 20.62
CA ASP A 239 19.49 51.76 19.84
C ASP A 239 18.97 51.32 18.45
N SER A 240 17.81 51.84 18.10
CA SER A 240 17.14 51.72 16.80
C SER A 240 17.98 52.15 15.58
N ARG A 241 19.06 52.92 15.79
CA ARG A 241 19.95 53.43 14.73
C ARG A 241 21.05 52.46 14.33
N MET A 242 21.29 51.41 15.12
CA MET A 242 22.33 50.43 14.84
C MET A 242 21.94 49.55 13.65
N CYS A 243 22.91 49.22 12.79
CA CYS A 243 22.66 48.38 11.62
C CYS A 243 22.24 46.94 12.00
N SER A 244 22.67 46.47 13.17
CA SER A 244 22.34 45.17 13.73
C SER A 244 20.92 45.08 14.31
N PHE A 245 20.25 46.22 14.57
CA PHE A 245 18.95 46.27 15.23
C PHE A 245 17.86 45.53 14.43
N GLU A 246 17.79 45.74 13.11
CA GLU A 246 16.78 45.09 12.27
C GLU A 246 16.92 43.56 12.29
N VAL A 247 18.15 43.05 12.21
CA VAL A 247 18.43 41.61 12.25
C VAL A 247 18.10 41.04 13.62
N HIS A 248 18.46 41.74 14.70
CA HIS A 248 18.15 41.33 16.07
C HIS A 248 16.65 41.30 16.36
N CYS A 249 15.87 42.25 15.81
CA CYS A 249 14.41 42.22 15.87
C CYS A 249 13.85 40.92 15.28
N VAL A 250 14.27 40.57 14.06
CA VAL A 250 13.75 39.38 13.35
C VAL A 250 14.19 38.11 14.05
N CYS A 251 15.46 38.02 14.43
CA CYS A 251 16.02 36.87 15.15
C CYS A 251 15.32 36.62 16.49
N THR A 252 15.03 37.68 17.25
CA THR A 252 14.31 37.57 18.54
C THR A 252 12.88 37.07 18.34
N ALA A 253 12.16 37.62 17.35
CA ALA A 253 10.81 37.19 17.04
C ALA A 253 10.78 35.72 16.59
N VAL A 254 11.63 35.32 15.65
CA VAL A 254 11.71 33.93 15.17
C VAL A 254 12.02 32.95 16.31
N LEU A 255 12.98 33.30 17.20
CA LEU A 255 13.32 32.46 18.34
C LEU A 255 12.14 32.28 19.29
N ILE A 256 11.47 33.37 19.66
CA ILE A 256 10.33 33.33 20.60
C ILE A 256 9.13 32.62 19.98
N CYS A 257 8.86 32.81 18.70
CA CYS A 257 7.83 32.06 17.98
C CYS A 257 8.10 30.55 18.00
N ASN A 258 9.33 30.12 17.70
CA ASN A 258 9.70 28.70 17.76
C ASN A 258 9.67 28.15 19.19
N ALA A 259 10.08 28.94 20.19
CA ALA A 259 10.04 28.53 21.59
C ALA A 259 8.60 28.53 22.16
N ALA A 260 7.68 29.36 21.68
CA ALA A 260 6.27 29.36 22.09
C ALA A 260 5.52 28.10 21.65
N SER A 261 6.01 27.40 20.62
CA SER A 261 5.41 26.13 20.21
C SER A 261 5.60 24.99 21.23
N THR A 262 6.59 25.10 22.12
CA THR A 262 7.00 23.99 23.02
C THR A 262 7.38 24.38 24.46
N LEU A 263 7.82 25.62 24.70
CA LEU A 263 8.48 26.08 25.94
C LEU A 263 7.83 27.30 26.59
N LEU A 264 7.47 28.32 25.80
CA LEU A 264 6.98 29.61 26.31
C LEU A 264 5.44 29.66 26.34
N THR A 265 4.89 30.54 27.19
CA THR A 265 3.44 30.77 27.30
C THR A 265 2.97 31.86 26.33
N MET A 266 1.65 31.97 26.15
CA MET A 266 1.04 33.02 25.32
C MET A 266 1.39 34.44 25.78
N ASP A 267 1.54 34.64 27.09
CA ASP A 267 1.79 35.97 27.69
C ASP A 267 3.15 36.54 27.23
N ASN A 268 4.18 35.70 27.12
CA ASN A 268 5.51 36.11 26.63
C ASN A 268 5.46 36.62 25.18
N VAL A 269 4.62 36.01 24.34
CA VAL A 269 4.46 36.40 22.93
C VAL A 269 3.67 37.70 22.84
N GLU A 270 2.65 37.88 23.68
CA GLU A 270 1.86 39.12 23.74
C GLU A 270 2.70 40.31 24.20
N GLU A 271 3.50 40.16 25.25
CA GLU A 271 4.37 41.24 25.77
C GLU A 271 5.33 41.74 24.69
N LEU A 272 6.00 40.82 24.00
CA LEU A 272 6.92 41.17 22.92
C LEU A 272 6.19 41.82 21.74
N LEU A 273 4.98 41.34 21.41
CA LEU A 273 4.16 41.93 20.35
C LEU A 273 3.78 43.38 20.67
N LEU A 274 3.35 43.66 21.90
CA LEU A 274 2.99 45.01 22.33
C LEU A 274 4.20 45.95 22.28
N TRP A 275 5.38 45.43 22.64
CA TRP A 275 6.63 46.17 22.51
C TRP A 275 6.94 46.51 21.04
N PHE A 276 6.83 45.55 20.12
CA PHE A 276 7.04 45.78 18.69
C PHE A 276 6.02 46.73 18.07
N GLU A 277 4.75 46.67 18.47
CA GLU A 277 3.71 47.59 18.00
C GLU A 277 4.00 49.03 18.45
N LYS A 278 4.42 49.23 19.69
CA LYS A 278 4.88 50.54 20.17
C LYS A 278 6.09 51.03 19.36
N ARG A 279 7.08 50.17 19.12
CA ARG A 279 8.27 50.53 18.34
C ARG A 279 7.97 50.84 16.87
N ARG A 280 6.99 50.16 16.26
CA ARG A 280 6.55 50.45 14.89
C ARG A 280 5.96 51.86 14.78
N GLN A 281 5.24 52.32 15.80
CA GLN A 281 4.68 53.67 15.85
C GLN A 281 5.79 54.73 16.02
N GLU A 282 6.85 54.44 16.78
CA GLU A 282 8.01 55.32 16.95
C GLU A 282 8.89 55.39 15.68
N ASN A 283 9.08 54.28 14.98
CA ASN A 283 9.88 54.21 13.75
C ASN A 283 9.21 53.31 12.69
N ALA A 284 8.31 53.90 11.90
CA ALA A 284 7.57 53.21 10.84
C ALA A 284 8.43 52.80 9.62
N GLN A 285 9.69 53.24 9.55
CA GLN A 285 10.60 52.91 8.44
C GLN A 285 11.44 51.64 8.71
N CYS A 286 11.46 51.16 9.95
CA CYS A 286 12.21 49.96 10.33
C CYS A 286 11.54 48.70 9.77
N VAL A 287 12.25 48.00 8.88
CA VAL A 287 11.75 46.78 8.25
C VAL A 287 11.72 45.63 9.26
N GLY A 288 12.76 45.51 10.08
CA GLY A 288 12.87 44.45 11.09
C GLY A 288 11.69 44.43 12.06
N THR A 289 11.26 45.60 12.56
CA THR A 289 10.10 45.74 13.44
C THR A 289 8.79 45.31 12.77
N SER A 290 8.57 45.68 11.51
CA SER A 290 7.34 45.32 10.78
C SER A 290 7.28 43.82 10.45
N VAL A 291 8.42 43.24 10.10
CA VAL A 291 8.57 41.79 9.88
C VAL A 291 8.29 41.01 11.17
N SER A 292 8.97 41.36 12.27
CA SER A 292 8.79 40.71 13.57
C SER A 292 7.35 40.75 14.07
N LEU A 293 6.69 41.90 13.90
CA LEU A 293 5.28 42.06 14.26
C LEU A 293 4.38 41.12 13.44
N GLY A 294 4.62 41.01 12.13
CA GLY A 294 3.88 40.09 11.25
C GLY A 294 4.02 38.63 11.67
N ILE A 295 5.23 38.18 12.05
CA ILE A 295 5.47 36.81 12.53
C ILE A 295 4.74 36.55 13.86
N LEU A 296 4.82 37.48 14.83
CA LEU A 296 4.19 37.33 16.14
C LEU A 296 2.66 37.28 16.05
N VAL A 297 2.05 38.06 15.15
CA VAL A 297 0.61 38.01 14.88
C VAL A 297 0.21 36.64 14.32
N CYS A 298 0.98 36.08 13.38
CA CYS A 298 0.74 34.73 12.87
C CYS A 298 0.81 33.68 13.99
N MET A 299 1.81 33.75 14.87
CA MET A 299 1.89 32.82 16.01
C MET A 299 0.70 32.95 16.96
N LEU A 300 0.24 34.18 17.26
CA LEU A 300 -0.95 34.36 18.09
C LEU A 300 -2.22 33.83 17.41
N GLN A 301 -2.31 33.86 16.08
CA GLN A 301 -3.38 33.21 15.33
C GLN A 301 -3.29 31.67 15.46
N GLU A 302 -2.09 31.09 15.34
CA GLU A 302 -1.88 29.65 15.57
C GLU A 302 -2.24 29.21 16.99
N MET A 303 -1.97 30.06 17.99
CA MET A 303 -2.34 29.83 19.39
C MET A 303 -3.82 30.13 19.71
N ASN A 304 -4.64 30.51 18.72
CA ASN A 304 -6.06 30.90 18.84
C ASN A 304 -6.32 32.06 19.83
N HIS A 305 -5.42 33.03 19.91
CA HIS A 305 -5.58 34.16 20.83
C HIS A 305 -6.65 35.16 20.33
N PRO A 306 -7.60 35.62 21.18
CA PRO A 306 -8.72 36.46 20.74
C PRO A 306 -8.30 37.82 20.17
N LYS A 307 -7.17 38.38 20.63
CA LYS A 307 -6.65 39.66 20.10
C LYS A 307 -5.95 39.51 18.74
N ALA A 308 -5.61 38.29 18.32
CA ALA A 308 -4.83 38.06 17.11
C ALA A 308 -5.58 38.52 15.84
N GLU A 309 -6.87 38.19 15.74
CA GLU A 309 -7.71 38.56 14.59
C GLU A 309 -7.95 40.07 14.51
N ILE A 310 -8.08 40.74 15.67
CA ILE A 310 -8.25 42.19 15.75
C ILE A 310 -6.98 42.90 15.26
N LEU A 311 -5.82 42.44 15.74
CA LEU A 311 -4.51 42.97 15.34
C LEU A 311 -4.21 42.68 13.87
N TYR A 312 -4.53 41.48 13.38
CA TYR A 312 -4.40 41.12 11.97
C TYR A 312 -5.17 42.09 11.06
N ARG A 313 -6.47 42.31 11.33
CA ARG A 313 -7.30 43.22 10.53
C ARG A 313 -6.81 44.66 10.58
N SER A 314 -6.43 45.13 11.76
CA SER A 314 -5.89 46.47 11.96
C SER A 314 -4.61 46.67 11.14
N LEU A 315 -3.62 45.79 11.29
CA LEU A 315 -2.34 45.88 10.59
C LEU A 315 -2.48 45.68 9.08
N HIS A 316 -3.34 44.75 8.64
CA HIS A 316 -3.64 44.53 7.23
C HIS A 316 -4.17 45.81 6.57
N SER A 317 -5.19 46.44 7.17
CA SER A 317 -5.78 47.67 6.65
C SER A 317 -4.77 48.83 6.63
N HIS A 318 -3.93 48.94 7.66
CA HIS A 318 -2.92 49.97 7.78
C HIS A 318 -1.81 49.82 6.73
N TRP A 319 -1.28 48.61 6.53
CA TRP A 319 -0.23 48.36 5.55
C TRP A 319 -0.73 48.51 4.11
N ILE A 320 -1.95 48.09 3.78
CA ILE A 320 -2.54 48.35 2.45
C ILE A 320 -2.67 49.85 2.20
N SER A 321 -3.09 50.62 3.20
CA SER A 321 -3.19 52.09 3.10
C SER A 321 -1.82 52.74 2.82
N ILE A 322 -0.76 52.31 3.52
CA ILE A 322 0.61 52.79 3.28
C ILE A 322 1.08 52.45 1.86
N LEU A 323 0.77 51.26 1.36
CA LEU A 323 1.19 50.81 0.03
C LEU A 323 0.48 51.58 -1.10
N GLY A 324 -0.78 51.98 -0.89
CA GLY A 324 -1.57 52.77 -1.84
C GLY A 324 -1.23 54.25 -1.88
N SER A 325 -0.51 54.78 -0.88
CA SER A 325 -0.12 56.18 -0.82
C SER A 325 1.26 56.41 -1.46
N GLU A 326 1.31 57.05 -2.63
CA GLU A 326 2.57 57.40 -3.30
C GLU A 326 3.40 58.45 -2.54
N SER A 327 2.79 59.19 -1.60
CA SER A 327 3.46 60.22 -0.81
C SER A 327 4.28 59.68 0.38
N GLN A 328 4.19 58.37 0.67
CA GLN A 328 4.94 57.74 1.76
C GLN A 328 6.38 57.41 1.34
N PRO A 329 7.36 57.51 2.26
CA PRO A 329 8.76 57.21 1.95
C PRO A 329 8.95 55.74 1.54
N THR A 330 9.89 55.49 0.64
CA THR A 330 10.16 54.14 0.10
C THR A 330 10.40 53.10 1.18
N LEU A 331 11.13 53.44 2.25
CA LEU A 331 11.44 52.52 3.34
C LEU A 331 10.19 52.12 4.16
N SER A 332 9.23 53.01 4.39
CA SER A 332 7.99 52.64 5.09
C SER A 332 7.10 51.76 4.21
N ARG A 333 7.08 52.00 2.90
CA ARG A 333 6.41 51.12 1.92
C ARG A 333 7.07 49.74 1.86
N LEU A 334 8.40 49.67 1.94
CA LEU A 334 9.16 48.41 2.03
C LEU A 334 8.94 47.66 3.35
N ALA A 335 8.80 48.37 4.48
CA ALA A 335 8.49 47.76 5.76
C ALA A 335 7.06 47.19 5.77
N ALA A 336 6.09 47.93 5.23
CA ALA A 336 4.70 47.52 5.12
C ALA A 336 4.51 46.30 4.19
N ILE A 337 5.15 46.29 3.01
CA ILE A 337 5.02 45.17 2.06
C ILE A 337 5.60 43.87 2.64
N LYS A 338 6.76 43.95 3.31
CA LYS A 338 7.42 42.79 3.92
C LYS A 338 6.62 42.23 5.10
N GLY A 339 6.11 43.11 5.98
CA GLY A 339 5.21 42.69 7.07
C GLY A 339 3.93 42.02 6.56
N LEU A 340 3.30 42.60 5.53
CA LEU A 340 2.07 42.08 4.92
C LEU A 340 2.28 40.70 4.24
N CYS A 341 3.39 40.53 3.52
CA CYS A 341 3.73 39.26 2.87
C CYS A 341 3.92 38.14 3.90
N ILE A 342 4.63 38.42 5.00
CA ILE A 342 4.84 37.46 6.08
C ILE A 342 3.53 37.08 6.75
N MET A 343 2.72 38.08 7.08
CA MET A 343 1.42 37.88 7.72
C MET A 343 0.47 37.05 6.84
N SER A 344 0.49 37.27 5.53
CA SER A 344 -0.34 36.54 4.56
C SER A 344 0.18 35.13 4.27
N SER A 345 1.51 34.94 4.34
CA SER A 345 2.16 33.64 4.24
C SER A 345 1.98 32.76 5.47
N GLY A 346 1.36 33.26 6.55
CA GLY A 346 1.25 32.54 7.82
C GLY A 346 2.62 32.36 8.49
N GLY A 347 3.53 33.32 8.34
CA GLY A 347 4.89 33.25 8.88
C GLY A 347 5.84 32.28 8.16
N ARG A 348 5.37 31.48 7.20
CA ARG A 348 6.15 30.43 6.50
C ARG A 348 7.36 30.94 5.70
N LEU A 349 7.39 32.23 5.35
CA LEU A 349 8.56 32.85 4.73
C LEU A 349 9.82 32.82 5.62
N LEU A 350 9.64 32.76 6.95
CA LEU A 350 10.75 32.82 7.91
C LEU A 350 10.69 31.72 8.99
N LEU A 351 9.49 31.29 9.38
CA LEU A 351 9.31 30.20 10.32
C LEU A 351 9.53 28.87 9.60
N MET A 352 10.65 28.21 9.91
CA MET A 352 10.98 26.84 9.48
C MET A 352 10.16 25.77 10.23
N VAL A 353 8.89 26.08 10.51
CA VAL A 353 7.95 25.22 11.20
C VAL A 353 7.13 24.48 10.15
N ASN A 354 7.03 23.16 10.30
CA ASN A 354 6.09 22.34 9.52
C ASN A 354 4.67 22.74 9.90
N ALA A 355 4.10 23.72 9.21
CA ALA A 355 2.77 24.22 9.51
C ALA A 355 1.72 23.17 9.08
N LYS A 356 0.83 22.82 10.01
CA LYS A 356 -0.43 22.15 9.70
C LYS A 356 -1.21 23.00 8.69
N GLU A 357 -1.86 22.35 7.73
CA GLU A 357 -2.72 22.99 6.71
C GLU A 357 -3.80 23.87 7.38
N GLN A 358 -3.54 25.18 7.50
CA GLN A 358 -4.56 26.15 7.88
C GLN A 358 -4.66 27.28 6.83
N SER A 359 -5.80 27.26 6.14
CA SER A 359 -6.72 28.38 5.90
C SER A 359 -6.17 29.82 5.73
N SER A 360 -5.28 30.08 4.78
CA SER A 360 -5.02 31.46 4.32
C SER A 360 -4.89 31.64 2.80
N GLU A 361 -5.50 30.76 1.99
CA GLU A 361 -5.50 30.91 0.51
C GLU A 361 -6.13 32.24 0.04
N ARG A 362 -7.10 32.79 0.78
CA ARG A 362 -7.77 34.05 0.43
C ARG A 362 -6.88 35.29 0.57
N GLY A 363 -6.09 35.40 1.63
CA GLY A 363 -5.20 36.55 1.85
C GLY A 363 -3.99 36.55 0.90
N LEU A 364 -3.48 35.36 0.55
CA LEU A 364 -2.36 35.24 -0.39
C LEU A 364 -2.68 35.74 -1.80
N LYS A 365 -3.90 35.49 -2.30
CA LYS A 365 -4.31 35.94 -3.63
C LYS A 365 -4.42 37.46 -3.70
N GLU A 366 -5.02 38.09 -2.70
CA GLU A 366 -5.14 39.55 -2.61
C GLU A 366 -3.77 40.24 -2.59
N VAL A 367 -2.84 39.72 -1.78
CA VAL A 367 -1.46 40.23 -1.74
C VAL A 367 -0.74 39.97 -3.06
N PHE A 368 -0.94 38.83 -3.70
CA PHE A 368 -0.34 38.53 -5.01
C PHE A 368 -0.79 39.54 -6.08
N ASP A 369 -2.09 39.83 -6.14
CA ASP A 369 -2.65 40.83 -7.04
C ASP A 369 -2.14 42.25 -6.71
N LEU A 370 -2.01 42.58 -5.42
CA LEU A 370 -1.42 43.83 -4.95
C LEU A 370 0.04 43.99 -5.41
N LEU A 371 0.88 42.96 -5.23
CA LEU A 371 2.29 42.96 -5.66
C LEU A 371 2.42 43.10 -7.17
N LEU A 372 1.59 42.40 -7.95
CA LEU A 372 1.55 42.52 -9.41
C LEU A 372 1.15 43.92 -9.85
N ASN A 373 0.17 44.54 -9.19
CA ASN A 373 -0.24 45.92 -9.47
C ASN A 373 0.86 46.92 -9.09
N MET A 374 1.56 46.71 -7.98
CA MET A 374 2.72 47.52 -7.60
C MET A 374 3.86 47.43 -8.60
N MET A 375 4.10 46.24 -9.18
CA MET A 375 5.09 46.09 -10.25
C MET A 375 4.73 46.85 -11.53
N LYS A 376 3.42 47.05 -11.80
CA LYS A 376 2.94 47.78 -12.98
C LYS A 376 2.93 49.30 -12.77
N VAL A 377 2.62 49.76 -11.56
CA VAL A 377 2.33 51.18 -11.27
C VAL A 377 3.53 51.91 -10.66
N SER A 378 4.34 51.25 -9.84
CA SER A 378 5.45 51.91 -9.13
C SER A 378 6.57 52.34 -10.08
N LYS A 379 7.10 53.56 -9.89
CA LYS A 379 8.28 54.09 -10.59
C LYS A 379 9.59 53.93 -9.80
N ASP A 380 9.50 53.51 -8.55
CA ASP A 380 10.66 53.35 -7.66
C ASP A 380 11.36 52.01 -7.91
N THR A 381 12.60 52.05 -8.38
CA THR A 381 13.41 50.88 -8.71
C THR A 381 13.71 49.99 -7.50
N GLY A 382 13.90 50.59 -6.31
CA GLY A 382 14.17 49.86 -5.08
C GLY A 382 12.94 49.04 -4.67
N LEU A 383 11.77 49.68 -4.66
CA LEU A 383 10.51 49.03 -4.35
C LEU A 383 10.15 47.94 -5.37
N LEU A 384 10.33 48.21 -6.66
CA LEU A 384 10.09 47.22 -7.72
C LEU A 384 10.97 45.98 -7.57
N SER A 385 12.26 46.17 -7.29
CA SER A 385 13.20 45.05 -7.11
C SER A 385 12.79 44.18 -5.92
N CYS A 386 12.50 44.77 -4.75
CA CYS A 386 12.07 44.02 -3.58
C CYS A 386 10.70 43.34 -3.77
N THR A 387 9.78 43.99 -4.48
CA THR A 387 8.45 43.42 -4.80
C THR A 387 8.58 42.19 -5.69
N ALA A 388 9.48 42.21 -6.69
CA ALA A 388 9.75 41.07 -7.55
C ALA A 388 10.34 39.88 -6.77
N TRP A 389 11.26 40.14 -5.84
CA TRP A 389 11.82 39.11 -4.95
C TRP A 389 10.75 38.49 -4.04
N LEU A 390 9.95 39.32 -3.37
CA LEU A 390 8.86 38.86 -2.49
C LEU A 390 7.80 38.06 -3.24
N LEU A 391 7.48 38.43 -4.49
CA LEU A 391 6.57 37.67 -5.34
C LEU A 391 7.11 36.26 -5.62
N GLY A 392 8.42 36.14 -5.89
CA GLY A 392 9.09 34.86 -6.07
C GLY A 392 9.07 34.02 -4.79
N GLU A 393 9.36 34.62 -3.64
CA GLU A 393 9.34 33.93 -2.34
C GLU A 393 7.93 33.44 -1.97
N LEU A 394 6.91 34.27 -2.16
CA LEU A 394 5.51 33.88 -1.93
C LEU A 394 5.07 32.77 -2.88
N HIS A 395 5.53 32.80 -4.13
CA HIS A 395 5.26 31.71 -5.08
C HIS A 395 5.89 30.40 -4.59
N ILE A 396 7.14 30.42 -4.11
CA ILE A 396 7.80 29.23 -3.56
C ILE A 396 7.04 28.68 -2.34
N VAL A 397 6.61 29.55 -1.42
CA VAL A 397 5.83 29.14 -0.24
C VAL A 397 4.47 28.56 -0.63
N ASN A 398 3.81 29.11 -1.66
CA ASN A 398 2.53 28.62 -2.15
C ASN A 398 2.68 27.28 -2.91
N SER A 399 3.69 27.15 -3.76
CA SER A 399 4.00 25.91 -4.49
C SER A 399 4.56 24.81 -3.59
N GLY A 400 5.23 25.18 -2.50
CA GLY A 400 5.75 24.29 -1.46
C GLY A 400 4.68 23.57 -0.64
N GLN A 401 3.40 23.97 -0.75
CA GLN A 401 2.26 23.28 -0.11
C GLN A 401 2.08 21.81 -0.56
N SER A 402 2.83 21.33 -1.55
CA SER A 402 2.77 19.94 -2.02
C SER A 402 3.74 18.96 -1.35
N GLN A 403 4.52 19.36 -0.33
CA GLN A 403 5.27 18.38 0.48
C GLN A 403 4.34 17.61 1.43
N ASN A 404 3.51 16.76 0.86
CA ASN A 404 2.95 15.65 1.60
C ASN A 404 4.03 14.60 1.77
N THR A 405 4.12 14.05 2.98
CA THR A 405 4.88 12.83 3.31
C THR A 405 4.37 11.58 2.58
N SER A 406 3.34 11.69 1.74
CA SER A 406 2.89 10.66 0.82
C SER A 406 3.46 10.89 -0.57
N SER A 407 3.98 9.84 -1.21
CA SER A 407 4.47 9.80 -2.60
C SER A 407 3.45 10.18 -3.69
N VAL A 408 2.25 10.61 -3.28
CA VAL A 408 1.10 10.93 -4.12
C VAL A 408 0.46 12.26 -3.66
N PRO A 409 0.05 13.16 -4.59
CA PRO A 409 -0.56 14.45 -4.24
C PRO A 409 -1.89 14.30 -3.47
N SER A 410 -2.18 15.21 -2.53
CA SER A 410 -3.47 15.31 -1.80
C SER A 410 -4.54 16.09 -2.57
N SER A 411 -4.17 16.72 -3.68
CA SER A 411 -5.05 17.56 -4.51
C SER A 411 -4.76 17.35 -5.98
N TYR A 412 -5.82 17.38 -6.80
CA TYR A 412 -5.72 17.41 -8.26
C TYR A 412 -5.41 18.80 -8.84
N ALA A 413 -4.96 19.76 -8.03
CA ALA A 413 -4.62 21.12 -8.48
C ALA A 413 -3.55 21.18 -9.59
N TYR A 414 -2.82 20.09 -9.81
CA TYR A 414 -1.87 19.94 -10.92
C TYR A 414 -2.53 19.62 -12.27
N LEU A 415 -3.82 19.28 -12.30
CA LEU A 415 -4.57 19.05 -13.53
C LEU A 415 -5.03 20.38 -14.14
N GLY A 416 -5.12 20.44 -15.47
CA GLY A 416 -5.61 21.64 -16.16
C GLY A 416 -7.07 21.97 -15.82
N GLU A 417 -7.46 23.23 -16.03
CA GLU A 417 -8.80 23.78 -15.69
C GLU A 417 -9.98 23.05 -16.36
N GLN A 418 -9.73 22.29 -17.43
CA GLN A 418 -10.74 21.47 -18.10
C GLN A 418 -11.09 20.17 -17.35
N SER A 419 -10.34 19.84 -16.29
CA SER A 419 -10.56 18.61 -15.50
C SER A 419 -11.66 18.79 -14.45
N ILE A 420 -12.68 17.93 -14.53
CA ILE A 420 -13.78 17.87 -13.54
C ILE A 420 -13.33 17.19 -12.23
N LEU A 421 -12.21 16.46 -12.26
CA LEU A 421 -11.72 15.72 -11.08
C LEU A 421 -11.30 16.65 -9.94
N TRP A 422 -10.67 17.80 -10.25
CA TRP A 422 -10.24 18.75 -9.22
C TRP A 422 -11.43 19.37 -8.47
N PRO A 423 -12.43 19.99 -9.14
CA PRO A 423 -13.63 20.49 -8.46
C PRO A 423 -14.38 19.41 -7.68
N LEU A 424 -14.47 18.19 -8.23
CA LEU A 424 -15.18 17.08 -7.57
C LEU A 424 -14.47 16.65 -6.29
N THR A 425 -13.15 16.40 -6.33
CA THR A 425 -12.40 16.02 -5.12
C THR A 425 -12.34 17.14 -4.09
N ASN A 426 -12.29 18.40 -4.53
CA ASN A 426 -12.28 19.54 -3.63
C ASN A 426 -13.65 19.71 -2.96
N PHE A 427 -14.75 19.53 -3.70
CA PHE A 427 -16.09 19.49 -3.11
C PHE A 427 -16.22 18.38 -2.07
N VAL A 428 -15.78 17.15 -2.38
CA VAL A 428 -15.78 16.04 -1.41
C VAL A 428 -14.96 16.39 -0.16
N ALA A 429 -13.74 16.92 -0.32
CA ALA A 429 -12.87 17.30 0.79
C ALA A 429 -13.48 18.43 1.66
N THR A 430 -14.07 19.44 1.03
CA THR A 430 -14.75 20.54 1.75
C THR A 430 -16.03 20.08 2.45
N SER A 431 -16.80 19.15 1.88
CA SER A 431 -17.96 18.53 2.53
C SER A 431 -17.56 17.71 3.75
N ILE A 432 -16.47 16.94 3.67
CA ILE A 432 -15.92 16.22 4.82
C ILE A 432 -15.49 17.19 5.92
N LYS A 433 -14.73 18.25 5.56
CA LYS A 433 -14.25 19.27 6.51
C LYS A 433 -15.38 20.05 7.18
N SER A 434 -16.48 20.28 6.47
CA SER A 434 -17.66 20.98 6.98
C SER A 434 -18.67 20.07 7.71
N GLY A 435 -18.45 18.75 7.71
CA GLY A 435 -19.39 17.77 8.27
C GLY A 435 -20.72 17.67 7.50
N SER A 436 -20.82 18.23 6.29
CA SER A 436 -22.08 18.30 5.54
C SER A 436 -22.31 17.06 4.67
N MET A 437 -22.94 16.03 5.24
CA MET A 437 -23.21 14.74 4.57
C MET A 437 -24.46 14.79 3.67
N ASN A 438 -24.43 15.63 2.63
CA ASN A 438 -25.56 15.88 1.72
C ASN A 438 -25.70 14.84 0.60
N VAL A 439 -26.88 14.77 -0.04
CA VAL A 439 -27.14 13.93 -1.24
C VAL A 439 -26.15 14.21 -2.38
N HIS A 440 -25.69 15.46 -2.51
CA HIS A 440 -24.68 15.86 -3.49
C HIS A 440 -23.32 15.16 -3.27
N LEU A 441 -22.93 14.93 -2.01
CA LEU A 441 -21.70 14.19 -1.69
C LEU A 441 -21.80 12.74 -2.17
N GLN A 442 -22.94 12.10 -1.91
CA GLN A 442 -23.22 10.75 -2.41
C GLN A 442 -23.21 10.69 -3.94
N ALA A 443 -23.77 11.69 -4.63
CA ALA A 443 -23.74 11.77 -6.09
C ALA A 443 -22.30 11.90 -6.63
N CYS A 444 -21.47 12.74 -6.00
CA CYS A 444 -20.06 12.89 -6.37
C CYS A 444 -19.26 11.60 -6.18
N ILE A 445 -19.45 10.88 -5.07
CA ILE A 445 -18.79 9.59 -4.83
C ILE A 445 -19.32 8.53 -5.82
N LYS A 446 -20.62 8.54 -6.11
CA LYS A 446 -21.23 7.63 -7.10
C LYS A 446 -20.71 7.87 -8.51
N ALA A 447 -20.38 9.11 -8.87
CA ALA A 447 -19.76 9.42 -10.16
C ALA A 447 -18.38 8.73 -10.33
N LEU A 448 -17.64 8.51 -9.23
CA LEU A 448 -16.36 7.79 -9.22
C LEU A 448 -16.51 6.26 -9.38
N LYS A 449 -17.75 5.74 -9.35
CA LYS A 449 -18.08 4.32 -9.56
C LYS A 449 -18.06 3.91 -11.06
N HIS A 450 -17.95 4.87 -11.97
CA HIS A 450 -17.94 4.53 -13.39
C HIS A 450 -16.60 3.92 -13.81
N GLU A 451 -16.64 2.99 -14.76
CA GLU A 451 -15.43 2.50 -15.41
C GLU A 451 -14.86 3.61 -16.30
N PHE A 452 -13.66 4.06 -15.97
CA PHE A 452 -12.96 5.06 -16.74
C PHE A 452 -12.09 4.39 -17.81
N PRO A 453 -12.08 4.89 -19.06
CA PRO A 453 -11.25 4.33 -20.14
C PRO A 453 -9.75 4.51 -19.88
N ARG A 454 -9.38 5.41 -18.97
CA ARG A 454 -8.01 5.65 -18.53
C ARG A 454 -7.97 5.63 -17.00
N ALA A 455 -6.89 5.07 -16.44
CA ALA A 455 -6.66 5.07 -15.01
C ALA A 455 -6.72 6.50 -14.44
N LEU A 456 -7.28 6.62 -13.23
CA LEU A 456 -7.34 7.90 -12.52
C LEU A 456 -5.93 8.43 -12.26
N PRO A 457 -5.69 9.75 -12.39
CA PRO A 457 -4.38 10.33 -12.09
C PRO A 457 -3.97 10.10 -10.63
N PRO A 458 -2.67 10.19 -10.30
CA PRO A 458 -2.18 9.93 -8.94
C PRO A 458 -2.79 10.90 -7.92
N PHE A 459 -3.50 10.36 -6.92
CA PHE A 459 -4.12 11.10 -5.83
C PHE A 459 -4.19 10.25 -4.55
N ASN A 460 -4.05 10.88 -3.39
CA ASN A 460 -4.15 10.22 -2.09
C ASN A 460 -5.63 9.95 -1.73
N TRP A 461 -6.20 8.94 -2.38
CA TRP A 461 -7.57 8.48 -2.15
C TRP A 461 -7.78 7.96 -0.73
N THR A 462 -6.75 7.40 -0.11
CA THR A 462 -6.80 6.91 1.27
C THR A 462 -7.14 8.04 2.24
N ALA A 463 -6.47 9.19 2.12
CA ALA A 463 -6.73 10.34 2.99
C ALA A 463 -8.14 10.93 2.80
N LEU A 464 -8.65 10.93 1.56
CA LEU A 464 -9.99 11.46 1.26
C LEU A 464 -11.11 10.51 1.71
N LEU A 465 -10.94 9.20 1.53
CA LEU A 465 -12.01 8.21 1.76
C LEU A 465 -12.07 7.68 3.19
N THR A 466 -10.96 7.67 3.94
CA THR A 466 -10.94 7.15 5.32
C THR A 466 -11.92 7.87 6.26
N PRO A 467 -12.02 9.22 6.27
CA PRO A 467 -12.97 9.92 7.13
C PRO A 467 -14.45 9.60 6.82
N LEU A 468 -14.76 9.20 5.59
CA LEU A 468 -16.11 8.84 5.18
C LEU A 468 -16.56 7.48 5.71
N MET A 469 -15.61 6.63 6.14
CA MET A 469 -15.90 5.34 6.74
C MET A 469 -16.32 5.46 8.21
N THR A 470 -15.98 6.58 8.88
CA THR A 470 -16.24 6.83 10.30
C THR A 470 -17.39 7.81 10.53
N ALA A 471 -18.12 8.20 9.47
CA ALA A 471 -19.21 9.15 9.57
C ALA A 471 -20.51 8.46 10.02
N ASP A 472 -20.90 8.65 11.28
CA ASP A 472 -22.12 8.05 11.86
C ASP A 472 -23.42 8.64 11.26
N ASP A 473 -23.38 9.87 10.74
CA ASP A 473 -24.55 10.64 10.31
C ASP A 473 -25.20 10.13 9.00
N ALA A 474 -24.57 9.20 8.27
CA ALA A 474 -25.06 8.72 6.97
C ALA A 474 -24.66 7.25 6.68
N PRO A 475 -25.48 6.26 7.08
CA PRO A 475 -25.15 4.83 6.97
C PRO A 475 -25.00 4.33 5.52
N ALA A 476 -25.46 5.09 4.52
CA ALA A 476 -25.37 4.75 3.10
C ALA A 476 -24.02 5.11 2.46
N LEU A 477 -23.15 5.90 3.13
CA LEU A 477 -21.85 6.33 2.59
C LEU A 477 -20.78 5.23 2.62
N PRO A 478 -20.54 4.50 3.74
CA PRO A 478 -19.54 3.43 3.80
C PRO A 478 -19.66 2.36 2.69
N PRO A 479 -20.85 1.81 2.37
CA PRO A 479 -20.94 0.83 1.28
C PRO A 479 -20.63 1.46 -0.09
N LEU A 480 -21.03 2.70 -0.32
CA LEU A 480 -20.71 3.41 -1.57
C LEU A 480 -19.20 3.60 -1.74
N VAL A 481 -18.50 3.98 -0.67
CA VAL A 481 -17.03 4.16 -0.65
C VAL A 481 -16.31 2.84 -0.95
N ILE A 482 -16.73 1.73 -0.35
CA ILE A 482 -16.16 0.41 -0.65
C ILE A 482 -16.40 0.03 -2.12
N SER A 483 -17.58 0.32 -2.68
CA SER A 483 -17.86 0.00 -4.09
C SER A 483 -16.94 0.74 -5.06
N VAL A 484 -16.64 2.01 -4.77
CA VAL A 484 -15.73 2.84 -5.59
C VAL A 484 -14.29 2.33 -5.47
N ALA A 485 -13.88 1.98 -4.25
CA ALA A 485 -12.55 1.44 -4.00
C ALA A 485 -12.36 0.10 -4.72
N LEU A 486 -13.34 -0.81 -4.67
CA LEU A 486 -13.29 -2.11 -5.36
C LEU A 486 -13.06 -1.96 -6.86
N GLN A 487 -13.81 -1.09 -7.54
CA GLN A 487 -13.69 -0.91 -8.99
C GLN A 487 -12.37 -0.28 -9.43
N ASN A 488 -11.86 0.71 -8.68
CA ASN A 488 -10.70 1.50 -9.07
C ASN A 488 -9.38 1.00 -8.47
N SER A 489 -9.42 -0.03 -7.62
CA SER A 489 -8.25 -0.57 -6.93
C SER A 489 -7.17 -1.15 -7.84
N SER A 490 -7.55 -1.71 -8.99
CA SER A 490 -6.63 -2.22 -10.00
C SER A 490 -5.88 -1.11 -10.73
N SER A 491 -6.45 0.10 -10.77
CA SER A 491 -5.93 1.25 -11.53
C SER A 491 -5.12 2.21 -10.66
N SER A 492 -5.33 2.21 -9.34
CA SER A 492 -4.69 3.15 -8.41
C SER A 492 -4.13 2.46 -7.18
N ALA A 493 -2.82 2.60 -6.97
CA ALA A 493 -2.12 2.07 -5.80
C ALA A 493 -2.64 2.65 -4.48
N SER A 494 -3.09 3.91 -4.44
CA SER A 494 -3.69 4.49 -3.23
C SER A 494 -5.05 3.87 -2.90
N MET A 495 -5.88 3.56 -3.90
CA MET A 495 -7.14 2.84 -3.66
C MET A 495 -6.91 1.39 -3.23
N CYS A 496 -5.89 0.73 -3.79
CA CYS A 496 -5.41 -0.57 -3.31
C CYS A 496 -4.98 -0.50 -1.83
N ALA A 497 -4.21 0.52 -1.44
CA ALA A 497 -3.80 0.72 -0.06
C ALA A 497 -5.00 0.94 0.87
N PHE A 498 -5.97 1.76 0.45
CA PHE A 498 -7.23 1.96 1.19
C PHE A 498 -8.02 0.64 1.38
N LEU A 499 -8.21 -0.15 0.31
CA LEU A 499 -8.84 -1.46 0.44
C LEU A 499 -8.06 -2.39 1.38
N THR A 500 -6.73 -2.38 1.31
CA THR A 500 -5.86 -3.17 2.17
C THR A 500 -6.05 -2.80 3.64
N THR A 501 -6.31 -1.53 3.95
CA THR A 501 -6.67 -1.05 5.28
C THR A 501 -8.06 -1.54 5.71
N CYS A 502 -9.07 -1.50 4.83
CA CYS A 502 -10.42 -2.02 5.13
C CYS A 502 -10.45 -3.54 5.39
N VAL A 503 -9.54 -4.28 4.77
CA VAL A 503 -9.43 -5.75 4.85
C VAL A 503 -8.61 -6.18 6.09
N SER A 504 -7.93 -5.25 6.75
CA SER A 504 -7.15 -5.53 7.98
C SER A 504 -8.05 -5.71 9.22
N GLU A 505 -7.62 -6.58 10.14
CA GLU A 505 -8.37 -7.03 11.34
C GLU A 505 -9.04 -5.92 12.18
N PRO A 506 -8.41 -4.77 12.51
CA PRO A 506 -9.05 -3.75 13.36
C PRO A 506 -10.25 -3.06 12.69
N LEU A 507 -10.25 -2.89 11.37
CA LEU A 507 -11.34 -2.23 10.63
C LEU A 507 -12.36 -3.25 10.12
N LEU A 508 -11.90 -4.43 9.74
CA LEU A 508 -12.77 -5.48 9.21
C LEU A 508 -13.88 -5.88 10.21
N HIS A 509 -13.58 -5.85 11.51
CA HIS A 509 -14.55 -6.13 12.58
C HIS A 509 -15.47 -4.96 12.92
N SER A 510 -15.13 -3.72 12.54
CA SER A 510 -15.96 -2.53 12.77
C SER A 510 -16.85 -2.15 11.58
N LEU A 511 -16.69 -2.82 10.43
CA LEU A 511 -17.51 -2.59 9.24
C LEU A 511 -18.96 -3.06 9.41
N THR A 512 -19.89 -2.36 8.76
CA THR A 512 -21.30 -2.75 8.68
C THR A 512 -21.49 -4.06 7.90
N PRO A 513 -22.57 -4.83 8.16
CA PRO A 513 -22.81 -6.10 7.48
C PRO A 513 -22.96 -5.96 5.96
N GLU A 514 -23.49 -4.82 5.47
CA GLU A 514 -23.60 -4.53 4.04
C GLU A 514 -22.23 -4.38 3.36
N CYS A 515 -21.30 -3.70 4.02
CA CYS A 515 -19.92 -3.54 3.57
C CYS A 515 -19.20 -4.89 3.47
N VAL A 516 -19.38 -5.76 4.48
CA VAL A 516 -18.81 -7.12 4.49
C VAL A 516 -19.40 -7.96 3.36
N ASN A 517 -20.72 -7.90 3.13
CA ASN A 517 -21.37 -8.63 2.04
C ASN A 517 -20.85 -8.19 0.66
N MET A 518 -20.58 -6.89 0.47
CA MET A 518 -19.97 -6.40 -0.77
C MET A 518 -18.55 -6.90 -0.98
N LEU A 519 -17.72 -6.92 0.07
CA LEU A 519 -16.38 -7.49 0.01
C LEU A 519 -16.42 -9.00 -0.32
N LEU A 520 -17.36 -9.75 0.27
CA LEU A 520 -17.57 -11.17 -0.01
C LEU A 520 -18.03 -11.42 -1.46
N SER A 521 -18.88 -10.57 -2.01
CA SER A 521 -19.28 -10.67 -3.42
C SER A 521 -18.12 -10.42 -4.40
N SER A 522 -17.09 -9.70 -3.94
CA SER A 522 -15.95 -9.23 -4.74
C SER A 522 -14.62 -9.89 -4.36
N ILE A 523 -14.64 -11.10 -3.79
CA ILE A 523 -13.45 -11.90 -3.46
C ILE A 523 -12.40 -11.94 -4.59
N PRO A 524 -12.75 -12.09 -5.89
CA PRO A 524 -11.79 -12.09 -6.99
C PRO A 524 -10.93 -10.82 -7.08
N VAL A 525 -11.53 -9.66 -6.85
CA VAL A 525 -10.85 -8.36 -6.94
C VAL A 525 -9.94 -8.16 -5.73
N VAL A 526 -10.45 -8.52 -4.54
CA VAL A 526 -9.68 -8.41 -3.28
C VAL A 526 -8.45 -9.32 -3.30
N ALA A 527 -8.61 -10.58 -3.74
CA ALA A 527 -7.50 -11.54 -3.82
C ALA A 527 -6.42 -11.12 -4.84
N LYS A 528 -6.80 -10.39 -5.91
CA LYS A 528 -5.86 -9.90 -6.93
C LYS A 528 -5.04 -8.70 -6.44
N VAL A 529 -5.66 -7.82 -5.66
CA VAL A 529 -5.10 -6.47 -5.38
C VAL A 529 -4.45 -6.38 -4.00
N VAL A 530 -4.93 -7.14 -2.99
CA VAL A 530 -4.45 -7.02 -1.60
C VAL A 530 -3.19 -7.88 -1.36
N PRO A 531 -2.17 -7.37 -0.66
CA PRO A 531 -0.99 -8.15 -0.27
C PRO A 531 -1.32 -9.37 0.59
N PRO A 532 -0.57 -10.48 0.49
CA PRO A 532 -0.89 -11.74 1.16
C PRO A 532 -0.91 -11.64 2.69
N ALA A 533 -0.09 -10.77 3.29
CA ALA A 533 -0.05 -10.55 4.74
C ALA A 533 -1.40 -10.05 5.30
N ASN A 534 -2.08 -9.17 4.56
CA ASN A 534 -3.33 -8.55 4.96
C ASN A 534 -4.55 -9.31 4.44
N LEU A 535 -4.35 -10.24 3.51
CA LEU A 535 -5.42 -11.10 2.98
C LEU A 535 -5.83 -12.22 3.97
N LYS A 536 -4.90 -12.67 4.82
CA LYS A 536 -5.14 -13.79 5.75
C LYS A 536 -6.31 -13.56 6.73
N PRO A 537 -6.46 -12.41 7.41
CA PRO A 537 -7.62 -12.14 8.27
C PRO A 537 -8.95 -12.17 7.52
N PHE A 538 -8.97 -11.63 6.30
CA PHE A 538 -10.17 -11.63 5.47
C PHE A 538 -10.58 -13.03 5.02
N LEU A 539 -9.63 -13.87 4.59
CA LEU A 539 -9.91 -15.26 4.24
C LEU A 539 -10.44 -16.06 5.45
N LYS A 540 -9.96 -15.78 6.67
CA LYS A 540 -10.55 -16.37 7.88
C LYS A 540 -12.01 -15.95 8.10
N LEU A 541 -12.37 -14.69 7.83
CA LEU A 541 -13.77 -14.28 7.89
C LEU A 541 -14.62 -14.95 6.82
N VAL A 542 -14.08 -15.16 5.63
CA VAL A 542 -14.74 -15.93 4.56
C VAL A 542 -15.02 -17.36 5.04
N THR A 543 -14.05 -18.04 5.66
CA THR A 543 -14.26 -19.40 6.18
C THR A 543 -15.25 -19.43 7.35
N ILE A 544 -15.28 -18.40 8.21
CA ILE A 544 -16.27 -18.28 9.29
C ILE A 544 -17.68 -18.05 8.74
N ARG A 545 -17.87 -17.18 7.75
CA ARG A 545 -19.18 -16.91 7.14
C ARG A 545 -19.69 -18.11 6.34
N GLY A 546 -18.80 -18.81 5.64
CA GLY A 546 -19.12 -20.09 5.02
C GLY A 546 -19.61 -21.15 6.04
N LYS A 547 -19.23 -21.06 7.32
CA LYS A 547 -19.74 -22.00 8.34
C LYS A 547 -21.19 -21.72 8.79
N ALA A 548 -21.75 -20.56 8.47
CA ALA A 548 -23.04 -20.10 9.04
C ALA A 548 -24.28 -20.43 8.20
N SER A 549 -24.17 -20.45 6.86
CA SER A 549 -25.31 -20.68 5.95
C SER A 549 -24.89 -21.40 4.65
N THR A 550 -25.76 -22.26 4.13
CA THR A 550 -25.55 -22.98 2.85
C THR A 550 -25.61 -22.04 1.63
N THR A 551 -26.40 -20.97 1.69
CA THR A 551 -26.53 -19.97 0.62
C THR A 551 -25.28 -19.08 0.51
N ASP A 552 -24.70 -18.71 1.66
CA ASP A 552 -23.45 -17.95 1.71
C ASP A 552 -22.26 -18.78 1.23
N MET A 553 -22.25 -20.09 1.53
CA MET A 553 -21.24 -21.01 0.97
C MET A 553 -21.26 -21.04 -0.55
N GLU A 554 -22.44 -21.05 -1.18
CA GLU A 554 -22.53 -21.08 -2.65
C GLU A 554 -21.92 -19.83 -3.28
N ALA A 555 -22.24 -18.65 -2.74
CA ALA A 555 -21.69 -17.38 -3.23
C ALA A 555 -20.17 -17.30 -3.03
N ILE A 556 -19.67 -17.77 -1.88
CA ILE A 556 -18.24 -17.80 -1.57
C ILE A 556 -17.49 -18.75 -2.51
N VAL A 557 -18.00 -19.96 -2.73
CA VAL A 557 -17.35 -20.95 -3.61
C VAL A 557 -17.36 -20.47 -5.06
N LYS A 558 -18.44 -19.85 -5.54
CA LYS A 558 -18.46 -19.20 -6.88
C LYS A 558 -17.43 -18.06 -6.96
N GLY A 559 -17.25 -17.29 -5.89
CA GLY A 559 -16.20 -16.29 -5.78
C GLY A 559 -14.80 -16.89 -5.87
N MET A 560 -14.53 -18.00 -5.16
CA MET A 560 -13.26 -18.71 -5.18
C MET A 560 -12.95 -19.35 -6.54
N ILE A 561 -13.96 -19.92 -7.22
CA ILE A 561 -13.83 -20.42 -8.60
C ILE A 561 -13.34 -19.31 -9.53
N LYS A 562 -13.88 -18.10 -9.39
CA LYS A 562 -13.44 -16.94 -10.19
C LYS A 562 -12.01 -16.54 -9.86
N VAL A 563 -11.55 -16.66 -8.61
CA VAL A 563 -10.14 -16.41 -8.22
C VAL A 563 -9.20 -17.41 -8.87
N LEU A 564 -9.54 -18.70 -8.82
CA LEU A 564 -8.71 -19.78 -9.37
C LEU A 564 -8.54 -19.69 -10.89
N ASN A 565 -9.48 -19.03 -11.58
CA ASN A 565 -9.41 -18.78 -13.02
C ASN A 565 -8.64 -17.50 -13.41
N ILE A 566 -8.12 -16.72 -12.45
CA ILE A 566 -7.32 -15.51 -12.75
C ILE A 566 -5.91 -15.94 -13.12
N ALA A 567 -5.46 -15.59 -14.33
CA ALA A 567 -4.06 -15.72 -14.72
C ALA A 567 -3.18 -14.77 -13.87
N ASP A 568 -2.02 -15.27 -13.42
CA ASP A 568 -0.98 -14.51 -12.70
C ASP A 568 -1.27 -14.16 -11.22
N LEU A 569 -1.75 -15.12 -10.42
CA LEU A 569 -1.81 -14.95 -8.97
C LEU A 569 -0.43 -15.21 -8.30
N PRO A 570 -0.02 -14.39 -7.30
CA PRO A 570 1.18 -14.68 -6.52
C PRO A 570 1.10 -16.05 -5.82
N SER A 571 2.23 -16.76 -5.73
CA SER A 571 2.30 -18.10 -5.11
C SER A 571 1.83 -18.11 -3.64
N ALA A 572 2.14 -17.05 -2.89
CA ALA A 572 1.69 -16.85 -1.51
C ALA A 572 0.18 -16.61 -1.39
N THR A 573 -0.43 -15.91 -2.36
CA THR A 573 -1.89 -15.70 -2.41
C THR A 573 -2.59 -17.01 -2.75
N THR A 574 -2.03 -17.77 -3.70
CA THR A 574 -2.55 -19.08 -4.11
C THR A 574 -2.54 -20.08 -2.95
N SER A 575 -1.47 -20.13 -2.15
CA SER A 575 -1.40 -21.02 -0.99
C SER A 575 -2.39 -20.65 0.11
N LEU A 576 -2.63 -19.35 0.36
CA LEU A 576 -3.62 -18.88 1.33
C LEU A 576 -5.05 -19.18 0.87
N VAL A 577 -5.37 -19.00 -0.41
CA VAL A 577 -6.67 -19.35 -1.00
C VAL A 577 -6.89 -20.86 -0.90
N ASN A 578 -5.88 -21.67 -1.24
CA ASN A 578 -5.97 -23.13 -1.11
C ASN A 578 -6.19 -23.57 0.34
N ALA A 579 -5.52 -22.96 1.32
CA ALA A 579 -5.75 -23.24 2.74
C ALA A 579 -7.17 -22.89 3.19
N ALA A 580 -7.72 -21.76 2.71
CA ALA A 580 -9.11 -21.38 2.99
C ALA A 580 -10.11 -22.36 2.35
N ILE A 581 -9.83 -22.83 1.14
CA ILE A 581 -10.64 -23.85 0.45
C ILE A 581 -10.64 -25.16 1.25
N VAL A 582 -9.47 -25.65 1.71
CA VAL A 582 -9.39 -26.86 2.56
C VAL A 582 -10.28 -26.73 3.81
N GLU A 583 -10.27 -25.56 4.46
CA GLU A 583 -11.12 -25.32 5.64
C GLU A 583 -12.63 -25.33 5.30
N ILE A 584 -13.01 -24.81 4.13
CA ILE A 584 -14.39 -24.86 3.63
C ILE A 584 -14.80 -26.31 3.35
N PHE A 585 -13.94 -27.12 2.72
CA PHE A 585 -14.20 -28.54 2.46
C PHE A 585 -14.36 -29.35 3.75
N GLY A 586 -13.54 -29.09 4.77
CA GLY A 586 -13.66 -29.72 6.09
C GLY A 586 -15.02 -29.46 6.77
N LYS A 587 -15.63 -28.29 6.55
CA LYS A 587 -16.99 -28.01 7.05
C LYS A 587 -18.09 -28.55 6.14
N ALA A 588 -17.92 -28.47 4.81
CA ALA A 588 -18.87 -29.05 3.85
C ALA A 588 -19.12 -30.54 4.12
N GLN A 589 -18.09 -31.23 4.60
CA GLN A 589 -18.17 -32.61 5.05
C GLN A 589 -19.18 -32.87 6.19
N GLN A 590 -19.32 -31.92 7.11
CA GLN A 590 -20.25 -32.01 8.25
C GLN A 590 -21.70 -31.72 7.84
N LEU A 591 -21.90 -31.03 6.72
CA LEU A 591 -23.21 -30.64 6.17
C LEU A 591 -23.56 -31.41 4.89
N PHE A 592 -22.90 -32.55 4.67
CA PHE A 592 -22.93 -33.28 3.39
C PHE A 592 -24.35 -33.57 2.87
N SER A 593 -25.28 -33.98 3.73
CA SER A 593 -26.68 -34.23 3.36
C SER A 593 -27.41 -32.98 2.89
N ALA A 594 -27.25 -31.84 3.58
CA ALA A 594 -27.85 -30.56 3.18
C ALA A 594 -27.22 -29.99 1.90
N CYS A 595 -25.92 -30.22 1.70
CA CYS A 595 -25.21 -29.82 0.47
C CYS A 595 -25.67 -30.61 -0.76
N LEU A 596 -26.03 -31.89 -0.57
CA LEU A 596 -26.55 -32.77 -1.62
C LEU A 596 -27.95 -32.41 -2.09
N GLU A 597 -28.79 -31.88 -1.19
CA GLU A 597 -30.17 -31.46 -1.50
C GLU A 597 -30.22 -30.06 -2.12
N SER A 598 -29.31 -29.16 -1.73
CA SER A 598 -29.26 -27.78 -2.20
C SER A 598 -28.52 -27.57 -3.54
N GLY A 599 -27.91 -28.61 -4.11
CA GLY A 599 -27.12 -28.51 -5.34
C GLY A 599 -25.72 -27.91 -5.19
N LEU A 600 -25.33 -27.50 -3.98
CA LEU A 600 -24.01 -26.95 -3.63
C LEU A 600 -22.84 -27.89 -3.99
N MET A 601 -23.09 -29.20 -3.97
CA MET A 601 -22.08 -30.21 -4.31
C MET A 601 -21.58 -30.13 -5.76
N SER A 602 -22.38 -29.58 -6.69
CA SER A 602 -21.94 -29.34 -8.07
C SER A 602 -20.90 -28.21 -8.15
N VAL A 603 -21.18 -27.09 -7.48
CA VAL A 603 -20.31 -25.91 -7.39
C VAL A 603 -19.01 -26.25 -6.62
N LEU A 604 -19.11 -27.05 -5.56
CA LEU A 604 -17.93 -27.54 -4.84
C LEU A 604 -17.06 -28.45 -5.73
N CYS A 605 -17.65 -29.28 -6.58
CA CYS A 605 -16.89 -30.07 -7.55
C CYS A 605 -16.19 -29.21 -8.59
N GLU A 606 -16.86 -28.19 -9.13
CA GLU A 606 -16.23 -27.27 -10.07
C GLU A 606 -15.01 -26.58 -9.44
N CYS A 607 -15.13 -26.16 -8.18
CA CYS A 607 -14.01 -25.61 -7.41
C CYS A 607 -12.88 -26.65 -7.25
N PHE A 608 -13.22 -27.88 -6.87
CA PHE A 608 -12.24 -28.96 -6.68
C PHE A 608 -11.48 -29.32 -7.96
N LEU A 609 -12.17 -29.34 -9.11
CA LEU A 609 -11.58 -29.63 -10.41
C LEU A 609 -10.59 -28.55 -10.88
N LEU A 610 -10.71 -27.32 -10.39
CA LEU A 610 -9.79 -26.22 -10.72
C LEU A 610 -8.51 -26.20 -9.87
N LEU A 611 -8.45 -27.00 -8.79
CA LEU A 611 -7.27 -27.09 -7.92
C LEU A 611 -6.13 -27.91 -8.55
N SER A 612 -4.91 -27.70 -8.04
CA SER A 612 -3.74 -28.52 -8.39
C SER A 612 -3.84 -29.93 -7.80
N GLU A 613 -3.16 -30.90 -8.41
CA GLU A 613 -3.18 -32.32 -7.99
C GLU A 613 -2.76 -32.49 -6.51
N MET A 614 -1.72 -31.79 -6.07
CA MET A 614 -1.25 -31.79 -4.68
C MET A 614 -2.31 -31.32 -3.68
N CYS A 615 -3.09 -30.29 -4.03
CA CYS A 615 -4.17 -29.78 -3.18
C CYS A 615 -5.40 -30.71 -3.21
N GLN A 616 -5.67 -31.36 -4.35
CA GLN A 616 -6.71 -32.37 -4.43
C GLN A 616 -6.41 -33.54 -3.51
N ASP A 617 -5.17 -34.07 -3.52
CA ASP A 617 -4.76 -35.16 -2.63
C ASP A 617 -4.81 -34.75 -1.15
N GLY A 618 -4.30 -33.55 -0.81
CA GLY A 618 -4.37 -33.04 0.56
C GLY A 618 -5.80 -32.87 1.08
N ILE A 619 -6.76 -32.48 0.22
CA ILE A 619 -8.18 -32.43 0.60
C ILE A 619 -8.70 -33.85 0.83
N LEU A 620 -8.45 -34.78 -0.09
CA LEU A 620 -8.94 -36.15 0.00
C LEU A 620 -8.41 -36.88 1.25
N ASP A 621 -7.15 -36.67 1.60
CA ASP A 621 -6.52 -37.22 2.82
C ASP A 621 -7.08 -36.60 4.11
N SER A 622 -7.53 -35.35 4.06
CA SER A 622 -8.08 -34.63 5.22
C SER A 622 -9.54 -34.97 5.54
N LEU A 623 -10.28 -35.52 4.58
CA LEU A 623 -11.72 -35.78 4.70
C LEU A 623 -11.98 -37.11 5.42
N THR A 624 -12.83 -37.09 6.46
CA THR A 624 -13.23 -38.29 7.22
C THR A 624 -14.57 -38.89 6.76
N ASN A 625 -15.33 -38.20 5.90
CA ASN A 625 -16.63 -38.66 5.39
C ASN A 625 -16.43 -39.42 4.08
N ILE A 626 -16.51 -40.74 4.20
CA ILE A 626 -16.28 -41.70 3.13
C ILE A 626 -17.19 -41.43 1.91
N PRO A 627 -18.52 -41.18 2.06
CA PRO A 627 -19.39 -40.78 0.95
C PRO A 627 -18.92 -39.55 0.15
N MET A 628 -18.44 -38.50 0.82
CA MET A 628 -17.95 -37.28 0.15
C MET A 628 -16.64 -37.53 -0.60
N VAL A 629 -15.75 -38.33 -0.04
CA VAL A 629 -14.50 -38.76 -0.69
C VAL A 629 -14.80 -39.54 -1.96
N ILE A 630 -15.75 -40.48 -1.89
CA ILE A 630 -16.17 -41.27 -3.05
C ILE A 630 -16.79 -40.39 -4.13
N TYR A 631 -17.61 -39.40 -3.76
CA TYR A 631 -18.22 -38.43 -4.66
C TYR A 631 -17.18 -37.62 -5.45
N LEU A 632 -16.18 -37.05 -4.76
CA LEU A 632 -15.13 -36.25 -5.39
C LEU A 632 -14.22 -37.09 -6.27
N HIS A 633 -13.85 -38.29 -5.84
CA HIS A 633 -13.07 -39.23 -6.64
C HIS A 633 -13.80 -39.66 -7.91
N THR A 634 -15.09 -40.00 -7.83
CA THR A 634 -15.87 -40.37 -9.02
C THR A 634 -15.91 -39.23 -10.03
N ARG A 635 -16.11 -37.99 -9.58
CA ARG A 635 -16.13 -36.82 -10.48
C ARG A 635 -14.78 -36.53 -11.14
N LEU A 636 -13.65 -36.74 -10.44
CA LEU A 636 -12.31 -36.63 -11.04
C LEU A 636 -12.08 -37.66 -12.16
N CYS A 637 -12.46 -38.91 -11.90
CA CYS A 637 -12.32 -40.00 -12.86
C CYS A 637 -13.20 -39.78 -14.10
N VAL A 638 -14.46 -39.37 -13.90
CA VAL A 638 -15.41 -39.12 -14.99
C VAL A 638 -14.96 -37.96 -15.90
N LYS A 639 -14.37 -36.90 -15.33
CA LYS A 639 -13.85 -35.75 -16.10
C LYS A 639 -12.44 -35.97 -16.67
N GLY A 640 -11.87 -37.17 -16.56
CA GLY A 640 -10.60 -37.55 -17.18
C GLY A 640 -9.36 -36.88 -16.58
N ARG A 641 -9.46 -36.30 -15.37
CA ARG A 641 -8.34 -35.64 -14.67
C ARG A 641 -7.42 -36.64 -13.96
N ARG A 642 -7.91 -37.85 -13.68
CA ARG A 642 -7.14 -38.96 -13.12
C ARG A 642 -7.47 -40.26 -13.83
N PRO A 643 -6.52 -41.21 -13.94
CA PRO A 643 -6.80 -42.53 -14.50
C PRO A 643 -7.77 -43.27 -13.57
N ILE A 644 -8.78 -43.91 -14.15
CA ILE A 644 -9.85 -44.60 -13.43
C ILE A 644 -9.30 -45.80 -12.61
N ASN A 645 -8.13 -46.30 -13.01
CA ASN A 645 -7.41 -47.40 -12.36
C ASN A 645 -6.46 -46.96 -11.22
N ALA A 646 -6.52 -45.70 -10.79
CA ALA A 646 -5.76 -45.23 -9.64
C ALA A 646 -6.08 -46.02 -8.35
N THR A 647 -5.21 -45.91 -7.34
CA THR A 647 -5.32 -46.57 -6.03
C THR A 647 -6.67 -46.38 -5.35
N CYS A 648 -7.35 -45.25 -5.56
CA CYS A 648 -8.69 -44.95 -5.08
C CYS A 648 -9.77 -45.21 -6.17
N ASN A 649 -9.93 -46.47 -6.58
CA ASN A 649 -11.00 -46.88 -7.49
C ASN A 649 -12.38 -46.67 -6.81
N PRO A 650 -13.34 -45.94 -7.43
CA PRO A 650 -14.65 -45.67 -6.83
C PRO A 650 -15.45 -46.94 -6.53
N PHE A 651 -15.26 -48.02 -7.30
CA PHE A 651 -15.85 -49.32 -7.03
C PHE A 651 -15.24 -49.98 -5.79
N LYS A 652 -13.91 -49.93 -5.63
CA LYS A 652 -13.21 -50.44 -4.44
C LYS A 652 -13.60 -49.66 -3.18
N ALA A 653 -13.66 -48.34 -3.28
CA ALA A 653 -14.07 -47.46 -2.19
C ALA A 653 -15.53 -47.70 -1.80
N ALA A 654 -16.44 -47.88 -2.77
CA ALA A 654 -17.83 -48.26 -2.52
C ALA A 654 -17.94 -49.61 -1.79
N CYS A 655 -17.04 -50.56 -2.08
CA CYS A 655 -16.99 -51.88 -1.47
C CYS A 655 -16.48 -51.86 -0.02
N SER A 656 -15.69 -50.87 0.40
CA SER A 656 -15.16 -50.78 1.78
C SER A 656 -16.18 -50.28 2.82
N ILE A 657 -17.42 -50.00 2.42
CA ILE A 657 -18.40 -49.32 3.29
C ILE A 657 -19.26 -50.27 4.13
N PRO A 658 -19.55 -49.93 5.41
CA PRO A 658 -20.47 -50.68 6.28
C PRO A 658 -21.89 -50.78 5.72
N GLN A 659 -22.61 -51.83 6.10
CA GLN A 659 -23.92 -52.19 5.51
C GLN A 659 -24.99 -51.09 5.57
N GLY A 660 -24.98 -50.23 6.60
CA GLY A 660 -26.00 -49.20 6.81
C GLY A 660 -26.01 -48.06 5.80
N GLU A 661 -24.88 -47.74 5.17
CA GLU A 661 -24.73 -46.56 4.30
C GLU A 661 -24.79 -46.90 2.79
N ARG A 662 -24.81 -48.19 2.46
CA ARG A 662 -24.73 -48.70 1.08
C ARG A 662 -25.80 -48.15 0.13
N LEU A 663 -27.02 -47.92 0.63
CA LEU A 663 -28.11 -47.36 -0.18
C LEU A 663 -27.83 -45.91 -0.61
N ASP A 664 -27.26 -45.11 0.29
CA ASP A 664 -26.97 -43.69 0.04
C ASP A 664 -25.83 -43.54 -0.96
N ILE A 665 -24.84 -44.45 -0.91
CA ILE A 665 -23.76 -44.50 -1.90
C ILE A 665 -24.24 -44.94 -3.27
N LEU A 666 -25.19 -45.87 -3.38
CA LEU A 666 -25.80 -46.22 -4.67
C LEU A 666 -26.51 -44.99 -5.27
N LYS A 667 -27.29 -44.25 -4.48
CA LYS A 667 -27.95 -43.01 -4.94
C LYS A 667 -26.95 -41.94 -5.36
N LEU A 668 -25.84 -41.82 -4.63
CA LEU A 668 -24.79 -40.83 -4.88
C LEU A 668 -23.99 -41.16 -6.14
N LEU A 669 -23.56 -42.41 -6.31
CA LEU A 669 -22.84 -42.87 -7.50
C LEU A 669 -23.72 -42.74 -8.75
N LEU A 670 -25.02 -43.01 -8.64
CA LEU A 670 -25.98 -42.83 -9.73
C LEU A 670 -26.04 -41.37 -10.22
N ARG A 671 -25.85 -40.38 -9.32
CA ARG A 671 -25.78 -38.96 -9.67
C ARG A 671 -24.43 -38.51 -10.26
N CYS A 672 -23.38 -39.32 -10.15
CA CYS A 672 -22.01 -38.93 -10.52
C CYS A 672 -21.50 -39.54 -11.81
N LEU A 673 -21.96 -40.76 -12.13
CA LEU A 673 -21.46 -41.55 -13.26
C LEU A 673 -22.15 -41.12 -14.56
N GLU A 674 -21.69 -39.99 -15.11
CA GLU A 674 -22.09 -39.46 -16.42
C GLU A 674 -20.84 -39.32 -17.31
N PHE A 675 -20.56 -40.33 -18.15
CA PHE A 675 -19.35 -40.34 -18.98
C PHE A 675 -19.53 -39.62 -20.34
N ASP A 676 -18.59 -38.72 -20.68
CA ASP A 676 -18.51 -38.00 -21.97
C ASP A 676 -17.93 -38.90 -23.10
N ASP A 677 -18.34 -38.70 -24.37
CA ASP A 677 -18.02 -39.58 -25.54
C ASP A 677 -16.56 -39.51 -26.06
N GLY A 678 -15.59 -39.10 -25.24
CA GLY A 678 -14.20 -38.97 -25.68
C GLY A 678 -13.56 -40.31 -26.07
N GLU A 679 -12.91 -40.37 -27.24
CA GLU A 679 -12.30 -41.59 -27.79
C GLU A 679 -11.21 -42.19 -26.87
N ASN A 680 -10.38 -41.36 -26.22
CA ASN A 680 -9.30 -41.82 -25.33
C ASN A 680 -9.80 -42.43 -24.01
N CYS A 681 -10.99 -42.08 -23.55
CA CYS A 681 -11.53 -42.56 -22.28
C CYS A 681 -12.02 -44.02 -22.38
N THR A 682 -12.35 -44.47 -23.59
CA THR A 682 -13.03 -45.75 -23.81
C THR A 682 -12.19 -46.98 -23.44
N GLN A 683 -10.89 -47.03 -23.74
CA GLN A 683 -10.06 -48.21 -23.43
C GLN A 683 -9.79 -48.39 -21.94
N GLU A 684 -9.52 -47.30 -21.21
CA GLU A 684 -9.33 -47.32 -19.76
C GLU A 684 -10.63 -47.68 -19.03
N VAL A 685 -11.76 -47.14 -19.48
CA VAL A 685 -13.10 -47.46 -18.95
C VAL A 685 -13.45 -48.93 -19.17
N ILE A 686 -13.13 -49.50 -20.34
CA ILE A 686 -13.33 -50.93 -20.62
C ILE A 686 -12.49 -51.79 -19.67
N ARG A 687 -11.20 -51.45 -19.50
CA ARG A 687 -10.31 -52.17 -18.57
C ARG A 687 -10.80 -52.08 -17.13
N TRP A 688 -11.20 -50.89 -16.68
CA TRP A 688 -11.76 -50.67 -15.35
C TRP A 688 -13.04 -51.49 -15.12
N PHE A 689 -13.93 -51.57 -16.11
CA PHE A 689 -15.13 -52.39 -16.01
C PHE A 689 -14.80 -53.88 -15.85
N VAL A 690 -13.82 -54.39 -16.61
CA VAL A 690 -13.32 -55.77 -16.45
C VAL A 690 -12.71 -55.98 -15.06
N ASP A 691 -11.93 -55.04 -14.54
CA ASP A 691 -11.38 -55.11 -13.18
C ASP A 691 -12.49 -55.17 -12.12
N CYS A 692 -13.61 -54.46 -12.33
CA CYS A 692 -14.79 -54.54 -11.46
C CYS A 692 -15.41 -55.95 -11.45
N LEU A 693 -15.55 -56.58 -12.63
CA LEU A 693 -16.04 -57.95 -12.74
C LEU A 693 -15.10 -58.94 -12.04
N MET A 694 -13.79 -58.78 -12.22
CA MET A 694 -12.79 -59.64 -11.59
C MET A 694 -12.83 -59.54 -10.06
N MET A 695 -13.03 -58.35 -9.49
CA MET A 695 -13.19 -58.19 -8.04
C MET A 695 -14.42 -58.94 -7.50
N VAL A 696 -15.54 -58.94 -8.24
CA VAL A 696 -16.72 -59.73 -7.85
C VAL A 696 -16.42 -61.23 -7.90
N LYS A 697 -15.64 -61.67 -8.90
CA LYS A 697 -15.21 -63.06 -9.04
C LYS A 697 -14.32 -63.50 -7.87
N GLU A 698 -13.31 -62.70 -7.51
CA GLU A 698 -12.41 -62.98 -6.38
C GLU A 698 -13.18 -63.11 -5.06
N THR A 699 -14.17 -62.25 -4.81
CA THR A 699 -15.02 -62.36 -3.62
C THR A 699 -15.91 -63.60 -3.62
N ALA A 700 -16.35 -64.07 -4.79
CA ALA A 700 -17.13 -65.30 -4.92
C ALA A 700 -16.28 -66.57 -4.72
N GLU A 701 -14.95 -66.46 -4.88
CA GLU A 701 -13.99 -67.56 -4.68
C GLU A 701 -13.55 -67.74 -3.21
N GLN A 702 -13.82 -66.77 -2.33
CA GLN A 702 -13.50 -66.86 -0.91
C GLN A 702 -14.19 -68.05 -0.23
N THR A 703 -13.52 -68.67 0.75
CA THR A 703 -13.97 -69.89 1.44
C THR A 703 -15.30 -69.71 2.20
N ALA A 704 -15.66 -68.48 2.59
CA ALA A 704 -16.94 -68.10 3.19
C ALA A 704 -17.40 -66.71 2.70
N PRO A 705 -18.05 -66.62 1.53
CA PRO A 705 -18.43 -65.33 0.95
C PRO A 705 -19.66 -64.76 1.67
N ASN A 706 -19.62 -63.46 1.99
CA ASN A 706 -20.78 -62.75 2.53
C ASN A 706 -21.78 -62.46 1.39
N ILE A 707 -22.89 -63.21 1.36
CA ILE A 707 -23.90 -63.14 0.29
C ILE A 707 -24.46 -61.71 0.12
N LEU A 708 -24.73 -60.99 1.22
CA LEU A 708 -25.23 -59.61 1.18
C LEU A 708 -24.19 -58.63 0.61
N PHE A 709 -22.91 -58.91 0.79
CA PHE A 709 -21.84 -58.11 0.20
C PHE A 709 -21.71 -58.35 -1.30
N LEU A 710 -21.80 -59.61 -1.73
CA LEU A 710 -21.77 -59.97 -3.14
C LEU A 710 -23.00 -59.44 -3.90
N GLN A 711 -24.19 -59.46 -3.27
CA GLN A 711 -25.39 -58.80 -3.80
C GLN A 711 -25.16 -57.31 -4.04
N TYR A 712 -24.52 -56.63 -3.10
CA TYR A 712 -24.19 -55.21 -3.23
C TYR A 712 -23.14 -54.95 -4.33
N GLN A 713 -22.15 -55.82 -4.49
CA GLN A 713 -21.19 -55.72 -5.61
C GLN A 713 -21.89 -55.90 -6.97
N LEU A 714 -22.83 -56.83 -7.08
CA LEU A 714 -23.64 -57.00 -8.29
C LEU A 714 -24.56 -55.79 -8.56
N GLN A 715 -25.10 -55.15 -7.52
CA GLN A 715 -25.82 -53.88 -7.62
C GLN A 715 -24.91 -52.76 -8.16
N LEU A 716 -23.68 -52.67 -7.68
CA LEU A 716 -22.68 -51.71 -8.17
C LEU A 716 -22.31 -51.97 -9.63
N VAL A 717 -22.08 -53.23 -10.01
CA VAL A 717 -21.81 -53.60 -11.42
C VAL A 717 -22.98 -53.21 -12.32
N SER A 718 -24.22 -53.44 -11.87
CA SER A 718 -25.41 -53.01 -12.60
C SER A 718 -25.48 -51.48 -12.74
N LEU A 719 -25.17 -50.76 -11.67
CA LEU A 719 -25.14 -49.30 -11.67
C LEU A 719 -24.07 -48.75 -12.64
N VAL A 720 -22.88 -49.33 -12.65
CA VAL A 720 -21.82 -48.96 -13.60
C VAL A 720 -22.23 -49.32 -15.03
N ALA A 721 -22.79 -50.51 -15.26
CA ALA A 721 -23.26 -50.92 -16.59
C ALA A 721 -24.40 -50.04 -17.12
N THR A 722 -25.34 -49.63 -16.26
CA THR A 722 -26.43 -48.71 -16.63
C THR A 722 -25.90 -47.31 -16.97
N ALA A 723 -24.91 -46.80 -16.23
CA ALA A 723 -24.26 -45.54 -16.52
C ALA A 723 -23.49 -45.55 -17.85
N LEU A 724 -22.75 -46.63 -18.12
CA LEU A 724 -21.98 -46.79 -19.36
C LEU A 724 -22.86 -47.06 -20.59
N SER A 725 -24.01 -47.73 -20.40
CA SER A 725 -24.96 -48.01 -21.48
C SER A 725 -25.95 -46.87 -21.76
N ARG A 726 -25.95 -45.80 -20.96
CA ARG A 726 -26.84 -44.63 -21.07
C ARG A 726 -28.33 -44.97 -21.13
N LEU A 727 -28.75 -46.01 -20.42
CA LEU A 727 -30.18 -46.28 -20.25
C LEU A 727 -30.82 -45.06 -19.55
N TYR A 728 -31.78 -44.41 -20.22
CA TYR A 728 -32.45 -43.12 -19.87
C TYR A 728 -33.17 -43.10 -18.49
N ILE A 729 -33.00 -44.15 -17.69
CA ILE A 729 -33.72 -44.43 -16.45
C ILE A 729 -33.05 -43.75 -15.23
N GLN A 730 -31.83 -43.22 -15.38
CA GLN A 730 -31.02 -42.67 -14.27
C GLN A 730 -31.77 -41.62 -13.42
N HIS A 731 -32.60 -40.76 -14.02
CA HIS A 731 -33.28 -39.68 -13.30
C HIS A 731 -34.50 -40.17 -12.49
N ASN A 732 -35.18 -41.23 -12.92
CA ASN A 732 -36.36 -41.77 -12.23
C ASN A 732 -36.00 -42.78 -11.11
N LEU A 733 -34.84 -43.42 -11.21
CA LEU A 733 -34.36 -44.42 -10.25
C LEU A 733 -33.95 -43.83 -8.89
N ILE A 734 -33.53 -42.57 -8.85
CA ILE A 734 -33.02 -41.90 -7.63
C ILE A 734 -34.08 -41.84 -6.50
N HIS A 735 -35.36 -41.78 -6.88
CA HIS A 735 -36.50 -41.65 -5.95
C HIS A 735 -37.19 -42.98 -5.62
N HIS A 736 -36.76 -44.10 -6.20
CA HIS A 736 -37.34 -45.41 -5.88
C HIS A 736 -36.89 -45.89 -4.49
N HIS A 737 -37.86 -46.20 -3.62
CA HIS A 737 -37.60 -46.77 -2.28
C HIS A 737 -36.85 -48.11 -2.34
N ASP A 738 -37.01 -48.87 -3.43
CA ASP A 738 -36.41 -50.18 -3.68
C ASP A 738 -35.29 -50.13 -4.74
N LEU A 739 -34.42 -49.13 -4.67
CA LEU A 739 -33.27 -48.99 -5.59
C LEU A 739 -32.38 -50.26 -5.67
N PRO A 740 -32.01 -50.94 -4.58
CA PRO A 740 -31.09 -52.09 -4.63
C PRO A 740 -31.65 -53.28 -5.42
N SER A 741 -32.93 -53.60 -5.26
CA SER A 741 -33.58 -54.69 -6.00
C SER A 741 -33.82 -54.31 -7.46
N THR A 742 -34.15 -53.05 -7.73
CA THR A 742 -34.33 -52.53 -9.08
C THR A 742 -33.02 -52.57 -9.88
N LEU A 743 -31.88 -52.21 -9.27
CA LEU A 743 -30.57 -52.32 -9.91
C LEU A 743 -30.24 -53.76 -10.30
N LEU A 744 -30.50 -54.75 -9.44
CA LEU A 744 -30.27 -56.16 -9.79
C LEU A 744 -31.14 -56.63 -10.97
N LEU A 745 -32.39 -56.17 -11.05
CA LEU A 745 -33.29 -56.47 -12.16
C LEU A 745 -32.91 -55.78 -13.47
N LEU A 746 -32.21 -54.65 -13.39
CA LEU A 746 -31.72 -53.90 -14.56
C LEU A 746 -30.43 -54.47 -15.15
N LEU A 747 -29.66 -55.24 -14.38
CA LEU A 747 -28.36 -55.78 -14.79
C LEU A 747 -28.43 -56.50 -16.16
N PRO A 748 -29.40 -57.40 -16.43
CA PRO A 748 -29.49 -58.06 -17.74
C PRO A 748 -29.68 -57.09 -18.91
N LYS A 749 -30.52 -56.06 -18.73
CA LYS A 749 -30.80 -55.07 -19.79
C LYS A 749 -29.63 -54.11 -19.99
N ALA A 750 -28.98 -53.72 -18.90
CA ALA A 750 -27.80 -52.85 -18.91
C ALA A 750 -26.62 -53.50 -19.63
N LEU A 751 -26.33 -54.77 -19.35
CA LEU A 751 -25.25 -55.51 -19.99
C LEU A 751 -25.49 -55.68 -21.50
N VAL A 752 -26.70 -56.02 -21.93
CA VAL A 752 -27.02 -56.12 -23.37
C VAL A 752 -26.84 -54.78 -24.07
N SER A 753 -27.39 -53.71 -23.49
CA SER A 753 -27.28 -52.38 -24.07
C SER A 753 -25.83 -51.89 -24.15
N LEU A 754 -25.00 -52.23 -23.16
CA LEU A 754 -23.57 -51.91 -23.17
C LEU A 754 -22.83 -52.68 -24.26
N LEU A 755 -23.02 -54.00 -24.30
CA LEU A 755 -22.29 -54.92 -25.16
C LEU A 755 -22.77 -54.91 -26.63
N SER A 756 -23.94 -54.31 -26.91
CA SER A 756 -24.40 -54.08 -28.29
C SER A 756 -23.70 -52.91 -28.98
N SER A 757 -22.93 -52.11 -28.24
CA SER A 757 -22.16 -50.99 -28.80
C SER A 757 -20.84 -51.48 -29.39
N PRO A 758 -20.45 -51.05 -30.60
CA PRO A 758 -19.25 -51.56 -31.29
C PRO A 758 -17.94 -51.30 -30.52
N LYS A 759 -17.94 -50.33 -29.60
CA LYS A 759 -16.81 -50.01 -28.72
C LYS A 759 -16.51 -51.13 -27.70
N TRP A 760 -17.49 -51.99 -27.39
CA TRP A 760 -17.43 -52.97 -26.30
C TRP A 760 -17.34 -54.43 -26.77
N ASN A 761 -17.30 -54.67 -28.09
CA ASN A 761 -17.26 -56.02 -28.67
C ASN A 761 -16.10 -56.87 -28.12
N GLY A 762 -14.92 -56.27 -27.90
CA GLY A 762 -13.73 -56.99 -27.44
C GLY A 762 -13.82 -57.63 -26.04
N ILE A 763 -14.84 -57.33 -25.23
CA ILE A 763 -15.00 -57.89 -23.87
C ILE A 763 -16.21 -58.82 -23.71
N VAL A 764 -16.99 -59.06 -24.77
CA VAL A 764 -18.23 -59.83 -24.70
C VAL A 764 -17.96 -61.27 -24.20
N GLN A 765 -16.93 -61.95 -24.71
CA GLN A 765 -16.49 -63.27 -24.19
C GLN A 765 -16.10 -63.25 -22.71
N VAL A 766 -15.40 -62.20 -22.25
CA VAL A 766 -14.96 -62.07 -20.85
C VAL A 766 -16.16 -61.96 -19.90
N VAL A 767 -17.19 -61.23 -20.30
CA VAL A 767 -18.44 -61.11 -19.52
C VAL A 767 -19.20 -62.44 -19.48
N PHE A 768 -19.22 -63.19 -20.59
CA PHE A 768 -19.84 -64.52 -20.62
C PHE A 768 -19.14 -65.52 -19.69
N ASP A 769 -17.81 -65.61 -19.77
CA ASP A 769 -17.01 -66.49 -18.91
C ASP A 769 -17.18 -66.14 -17.44
N TRP A 770 -17.27 -64.84 -17.12
CA TRP A 770 -17.55 -64.35 -15.78
C TRP A 770 -18.95 -64.76 -15.27
N LEU A 771 -19.99 -64.63 -16.10
CA LEU A 771 -21.37 -65.02 -15.74
C LEU A 771 -21.50 -66.53 -15.50
N LEU A 772 -20.90 -67.36 -16.37
CA LEU A 772 -20.90 -68.81 -16.21
C LEU A 772 -20.16 -69.24 -14.95
N HIS A 773 -19.00 -68.63 -14.68
CA HIS A 773 -18.23 -68.91 -13.47
C HIS A 773 -19.01 -68.62 -12.17
N LEU A 774 -19.84 -67.58 -12.16
CA LEU A 774 -20.69 -67.26 -11.01
C LEU A 774 -21.87 -68.23 -10.86
N LEU A 775 -22.42 -68.76 -11.96
CA LEU A 775 -23.52 -69.75 -11.93
C LEU A 775 -23.08 -71.12 -11.39
N ASP A 776 -21.82 -71.50 -11.63
CA ASP A 776 -21.22 -72.74 -11.13
C ASP A 776 -21.05 -72.77 -9.60
N LYS A 777 -21.20 -71.62 -8.91
CA LYS A 777 -21.02 -71.55 -7.46
C LYS A 777 -22.32 -71.93 -6.73
N PRO A 778 -22.31 -72.99 -5.89
CA PRO A 778 -23.53 -73.52 -5.27
C PRO A 778 -24.18 -72.57 -4.25
N ARG A 779 -23.43 -71.59 -3.72
CA ARG A 779 -23.88 -70.65 -2.67
C ARG A 779 -24.62 -69.42 -3.21
N LEU A 780 -24.82 -69.32 -4.53
CA LEU A 780 -25.49 -68.20 -5.20
C LEU A 780 -26.94 -68.49 -5.63
N HIS A 781 -27.58 -69.49 -5.02
CA HIS A 781 -28.90 -69.98 -5.40
C HIS A 781 -29.95 -68.87 -5.58
N ASP A 782 -29.98 -67.88 -4.68
CA ASP A 782 -30.96 -66.79 -4.69
C ASP A 782 -30.74 -65.76 -5.82
N LEU A 783 -29.55 -65.73 -6.42
CA LEU A 783 -29.17 -64.80 -7.50
C LEU A 783 -29.09 -65.47 -8.87
N LYS A 784 -29.17 -66.81 -8.93
CA LYS A 784 -29.26 -67.60 -10.16
C LYS A 784 -30.29 -67.06 -11.18
N PRO A 785 -31.54 -66.70 -10.81
CA PRO A 785 -32.51 -66.23 -11.81
C PRO A 785 -32.09 -64.91 -12.48
N GLN A 786 -31.40 -64.02 -11.76
CA GLN A 786 -30.92 -62.74 -12.30
C GLN A 786 -29.69 -62.96 -13.21
N LEU A 787 -28.78 -63.85 -12.82
CA LEU A 787 -27.60 -64.22 -13.61
C LEU A 787 -27.98 -64.99 -14.90
N LEU A 788 -28.91 -65.95 -14.80
CA LEU A 788 -29.49 -66.64 -15.97
C LEU A 788 -30.23 -65.67 -16.89
N GLY A 789 -30.93 -64.68 -16.33
CA GLY A 789 -31.53 -63.58 -17.09
C GLY A 789 -30.51 -62.77 -17.89
N CYS A 790 -29.32 -62.51 -17.35
CA CYS A 790 -28.23 -61.85 -18.07
C CYS A 790 -27.77 -62.66 -19.28
N ILE A 791 -27.50 -63.96 -19.10
CA ILE A 791 -27.05 -64.86 -20.18
C ILE A 791 -28.12 -65.00 -21.26
N CYS A 792 -29.39 -65.10 -20.86
CA CYS A 792 -30.50 -65.23 -21.81
C CYS A 792 -30.72 -63.97 -22.64
N ASN A 793 -30.48 -62.78 -22.08
CA ASN A 793 -30.64 -61.53 -22.80
C ASN A 793 -29.46 -61.26 -23.76
N LEU A 794 -28.29 -61.86 -23.52
CA LEU A 794 -27.12 -61.74 -24.41
C LEU A 794 -27.17 -62.66 -25.64
N ARG A 795 -28.27 -63.40 -25.87
CA ARG A 795 -28.45 -64.29 -27.04
C ARG A 795 -28.37 -63.59 -28.39
N SER A 796 -28.57 -62.28 -28.43
CA SER A 796 -28.58 -61.48 -29.66
C SER A 796 -27.19 -61.02 -30.11
N THR A 797 -26.12 -61.32 -29.38
CA THR A 797 -24.74 -60.95 -29.77
C THR A 797 -24.09 -62.00 -30.67
N GLU A 798 -23.27 -61.58 -31.63
CA GLU A 798 -22.66 -62.48 -32.65
C GLU A 798 -21.76 -63.57 -32.05
N GLU A 799 -21.30 -63.39 -30.82
CA GLU A 799 -20.38 -64.30 -30.12
C GLU A 799 -21.10 -65.44 -29.37
N TYR A 800 -22.44 -65.45 -29.35
CA TYR A 800 -23.25 -66.47 -28.71
C TYR A 800 -23.28 -67.78 -29.52
N LYS A 801 -22.32 -68.67 -29.27
CA LYS A 801 -22.21 -69.98 -29.94
C LYS A 801 -23.19 -71.03 -29.38
N SER A 802 -23.59 -72.00 -30.20
CA SER A 802 -24.51 -73.10 -29.82
C SER A 802 -24.03 -73.93 -28.63
N SER A 803 -22.72 -74.05 -28.39
CA SER A 803 -22.12 -74.72 -27.22
C SER A 803 -22.41 -74.00 -25.90
N MET A 804 -22.55 -72.68 -25.92
CA MET A 804 -22.83 -71.84 -24.74
C MET A 804 -24.30 -71.96 -24.32
N TRP A 805 -25.20 -72.12 -25.29
CA TRP A 805 -26.61 -72.42 -25.04
C TRP A 805 -26.77 -73.74 -24.27
N VAL A 806 -26.01 -74.78 -24.65
CA VAL A 806 -26.05 -76.08 -23.98
C VAL A 806 -25.64 -76.00 -22.51
N GLN A 807 -24.56 -75.27 -22.19
CA GLN A 807 -24.11 -75.04 -20.80
C GLN A 807 -25.08 -74.17 -20.00
N SER A 808 -25.68 -73.16 -20.64
CA SER A 808 -26.69 -72.30 -19.99
C SER A 808 -27.96 -73.09 -19.67
N VAL A 809 -28.40 -73.96 -20.58
CA VAL A 809 -29.59 -74.82 -20.42
C VAL A 809 -29.41 -75.85 -19.31
N SER A 810 -28.21 -76.41 -19.10
CA SER A 810 -27.97 -77.35 -17.99
C SER A 810 -28.19 -76.73 -16.61
N HIS A 811 -28.00 -75.41 -16.46
CA HIS A 811 -28.30 -74.68 -15.23
C HIS A 811 -29.74 -74.17 -15.13
N ILE A 812 -30.50 -74.15 -16.23
CA ILE A 812 -31.94 -73.82 -16.25
C ILE A 812 -32.79 -75.05 -15.87
N THR A 813 -32.28 -76.26 -16.17
CA THR A 813 -32.93 -77.54 -15.87
C THR A 813 -32.60 -78.10 -14.47
N GLN A 814 -31.69 -77.45 -13.73
CA GLN A 814 -31.33 -77.74 -12.32
C GLN A 814 -31.90 -76.66 -11.41
#